data_AF-A0A6G1S2Z4-F1
#
_entry.id   AF-A0A6G1S2Z4-F1
#
_cell.length_a   1.000
_cell.length_b   1.000
_cell.length_c   1.000
_cell.angle_alpha   90.00
_cell.angle_beta   90.00
_cell.angle_gamma   90.00
#
_symmetry.space_group_name_H-M   'P 1'
#
loop_
_entity.id
_entity.type
_entity.pdbx_description
1 polymer ?
#
loop_
_entity_poly.entity_id
_entity_poly.type
_entity_poly.pdbx_seq_one_letter_code
_entity_poly.pdbx_strand_id
1 'polypeptide(L)'
;KRSAVEKSMNVFLIVYLCILISKALINTVLKYVWQSEPFRDEPWYNQKTEPERKRNLFLRAFTDFLAFMVLFNYIIPVSMYVTVEMQKFLGSYFLTWDEEMFDEDTGEGPLVNTSDLNEELGQIEYVFTDKTGTLTENNMEFVECCIEGHVYVPHVICNGQILHDCTGIDMIDSSPGGSGKEREELFFRALCLCHTVQVKDDDSVDGLKKNQLSRRSCIYISSSPDEVALVEGIQRLGYTYLRLKDNFMEILNRENNIEKFELLEVLSFDSVRRRMSVIVKSSAGDIFLFCKGADSSIFPRVKEGKIDQVRSRVERNAVEGLRTLCVAYKKLTAEEYSNAQKLLQNAKLALQDREKKLAEVYEKIERDFILLGATAVEDRLQEKAADTIEALQKAGIKVWVLTGDKMETAAATCYACKLFRRNTQILELTTKKIEEQSLHDVLFDLSKTVLRHSGSLTRDTFSGLSTDMQDYGLIIDGAALSLIMKPRQDGSSGNYRELFLEICRNCSAVLCCRMAPLQKAQIVKLIKLSKEHPITLAIGDGANDVSMILEAHVGIGIIGKEGRQAARNSDYAIPKFKHLKKMLLVHGHFYYVRISELVQYFFYKNVCFIFPQFLYQFFCGFSQQTLYDTAYLTLYNISFTSLPILLYGLMEQHVSADTLKREPSLYRDVAKNALLRWRAFIYWTFLGVFDAVVFFFGAYFLFENTIVTSNGQVSVGFDQS
;
A
#
# COMPACT_ATOMS: atom_id res chain seq x y z
N LYS A 1 10.51 3.35 -11.40
CA LYS A 1 9.15 2.97 -11.84
C LYS A 1 8.73 3.98 -12.93
N ARG A 2 7.80 3.68 -13.86
CA ARG A 2 7.33 4.66 -14.88
C ARG A 2 5.83 4.87 -14.74
N SER A 3 5.40 6.12 -14.73
CA SER A 3 4.01 6.54 -14.55
C SER A 3 3.13 6.21 -15.77
N ALA A 4 1.84 6.00 -15.54
CA ALA A 4 0.84 5.81 -16.60
C ALA A 4 0.70 7.04 -17.50
N VAL A 5 0.89 8.24 -16.93
CA VAL A 5 0.90 9.51 -17.65
C VAL A 5 2.07 9.56 -18.62
N GLU A 6 3.27 9.17 -18.18
CA GLU A 6 4.46 9.13 -19.06
C GLU A 6 4.32 8.15 -20.22
N LYS A 7 3.68 6.99 -19.99
CA LYS A 7 3.40 6.03 -21.08
C LYS A 7 2.48 6.67 -22.13
N SER A 8 1.44 7.37 -21.70
CA SER A 8 0.50 8.05 -22.59
C SER A 8 1.17 9.20 -23.35
N MET A 9 1.99 9.99 -22.65
CA MET A 9 2.79 11.06 -23.24
C MET A 9 3.74 10.55 -24.34
N ASN A 10 4.41 9.42 -24.11
CA ASN A 10 5.26 8.79 -25.12
C ASN A 10 4.47 8.35 -26.36
N VAL A 11 3.26 7.79 -26.17
CA VAL A 11 2.37 7.43 -27.29
C VAL A 11 1.96 8.67 -28.09
N PHE A 12 1.63 9.78 -27.41
CA PHE A 12 1.31 11.04 -28.07
C PHE A 12 2.48 11.62 -28.84
N LEU A 13 3.71 11.55 -28.29
CA LEU A 13 4.91 11.99 -29.00
C LEU A 13 5.16 11.21 -30.29
N ILE A 14 4.86 9.91 -30.31
CA ILE A 14 4.95 9.10 -31.53
C ILE A 14 3.97 9.63 -32.59
N VAL A 15 2.73 9.96 -32.21
CA VAL A 15 1.77 10.57 -33.14
C VAL A 15 2.28 11.90 -33.68
N TYR A 16 2.83 12.76 -32.83
CA TYR A 16 3.40 14.03 -33.23
C TYR A 16 4.63 13.89 -34.14
N LEU A 17 5.45 12.87 -33.92
CA LEU A 17 6.55 12.52 -34.82
C LEU A 17 6.02 12.09 -36.20
N CYS A 18 4.93 11.32 -36.25
CA CYS A 18 4.27 11.00 -37.53
C CYS A 18 3.72 12.25 -38.22
N ILE A 19 3.13 13.19 -37.48
CA ILE A 19 2.65 14.47 -38.03
C ILE A 19 3.82 15.30 -38.58
N LEU A 20 4.94 15.35 -37.87
CA LEU A 20 6.17 16.03 -38.30
C LEU A 20 6.66 15.49 -39.65
N ILE A 21 6.84 14.16 -39.73
CA ILE A 21 7.29 13.48 -40.94
C ILE A 21 6.32 13.72 -42.10
N SER A 22 5.00 13.64 -41.83
CA SER A 22 3.96 13.89 -42.83
C SER A 22 4.03 15.32 -43.39
N LYS A 23 4.16 16.35 -42.53
CA LYS A 23 4.29 17.75 -42.96
C LYS A 23 5.55 17.99 -43.80
N ALA A 24 6.68 17.43 -43.37
CA ALA A 24 7.94 17.54 -44.11
C ALA A 24 7.82 16.87 -45.48
N LEU A 25 7.24 15.66 -45.54
CA LEU A 25 7.03 14.94 -46.80
C LEU A 25 6.09 15.71 -47.74
N ILE A 26 4.95 16.22 -47.25
CA ILE A 26 4.00 17.00 -48.04
C ILE A 26 4.67 18.23 -48.65
N ASN A 27 5.42 19.00 -47.85
CA ASN A 27 6.10 20.20 -48.35
C ASN A 27 7.25 19.89 -49.29
N THR A 28 7.99 18.80 -49.09
CA THR A 28 8.99 18.35 -50.06
C THR A 28 8.31 17.98 -51.38
N VAL A 29 7.27 17.16 -51.37
CA VAL A 29 6.56 16.76 -52.59
C VAL A 29 5.99 17.99 -53.31
N LEU A 30 5.30 18.87 -52.59
CA LEU A 30 4.72 20.09 -53.15
C LEU A 30 5.78 21.05 -53.69
N LYS A 31 6.97 21.15 -53.05
CA LYS A 31 8.12 21.90 -53.58
C LYS A 31 8.52 21.40 -54.97
N TYR A 32 8.68 20.09 -55.14
CA TYR A 32 9.08 19.51 -56.42
C TYR A 32 7.97 19.58 -57.48
N VAL A 33 6.71 19.49 -57.07
CA VAL A 33 5.57 19.74 -57.98
C VAL A 33 5.56 21.21 -58.43
N TRP A 34 5.77 22.16 -57.52
CA TRP A 34 5.82 23.59 -57.83
C TRP A 34 7.02 23.97 -58.71
N GLN A 35 8.19 23.36 -58.47
CA GLN A 35 9.41 23.53 -59.24
C GLN A 35 9.45 22.72 -60.54
N SER A 36 8.39 21.96 -60.88
CA SER A 36 8.33 21.25 -62.16
C SER A 36 8.28 22.23 -63.35
N GLU A 37 7.83 23.46 -63.13
CA GLU A 37 7.87 24.52 -64.13
C GLU A 37 9.26 25.16 -64.20
N PRO A 38 9.92 25.21 -65.39
CA PRO A 38 11.31 25.64 -65.52
C PRO A 38 11.59 27.05 -65.00
N PHE A 39 10.63 27.98 -65.14
CA PHE A 39 10.78 29.35 -64.68
C PHE A 39 10.71 29.50 -63.15
N ARG A 40 10.17 28.49 -62.45
CA ARG A 40 10.05 28.44 -60.98
C ARG A 40 11.23 27.73 -60.32
N ASP A 41 11.87 26.79 -61.01
CA ASP A 41 13.05 26.09 -60.50
C ASP A 41 14.30 27.00 -60.50
N GLU A 42 14.40 27.94 -61.44
CA GLU A 42 15.44 28.97 -61.50
C GLU A 42 14.85 30.34 -61.86
N PRO A 43 14.30 31.06 -60.88
CA PRO A 43 13.78 32.41 -61.09
C PRO A 43 14.89 33.38 -61.52
N TRP A 44 14.54 34.40 -62.30
CA TRP A 44 15.50 35.38 -62.85
C TRP A 44 16.36 36.09 -61.79
N TYR A 45 15.87 36.20 -60.55
CA TYR A 45 16.52 36.88 -59.42
C TYR A 45 17.36 35.95 -58.54
N ASN A 46 17.33 34.62 -58.75
CA ASN A 46 18.08 33.65 -57.94
C ASN A 46 18.59 32.48 -58.79
N GLN A 47 19.79 32.62 -59.33
CA GLN A 47 20.44 31.63 -60.19
C GLN A 47 21.20 30.60 -59.35
N LYS A 48 21.10 29.33 -59.75
CA LYS A 48 21.78 28.23 -59.05
C LYS A 48 23.25 28.17 -59.41
N THR A 49 24.06 27.78 -58.44
CA THR A 49 25.49 27.53 -58.68
C THR A 49 25.69 26.21 -59.44
N GLU A 50 26.79 26.12 -60.21
CA GLU A 50 27.23 24.91 -60.93
C GLU A 50 27.15 23.59 -60.12
N PRO A 51 27.62 23.51 -58.85
CA PRO A 51 27.46 22.33 -58.01
C PRO A 51 25.99 21.97 -57.69
N GLU A 52 25.10 22.96 -57.58
CA GLU A 52 23.68 22.72 -57.31
C GLU A 52 22.94 22.15 -58.52
N ARG A 53 23.33 22.57 -59.73
CA ARG A 53 22.81 22.03 -61.01
C ARG A 53 23.25 20.59 -61.25
N LYS A 54 24.44 20.21 -60.78
CA LYS A 54 25.01 18.86 -60.94
C LYS A 54 24.60 17.88 -59.82
N ARG A 55 23.87 18.33 -58.79
CA ARG A 55 23.47 17.48 -57.67
C ARG A 55 22.35 16.52 -58.06
N ASN A 56 22.48 15.25 -57.70
CA ASN A 56 21.44 14.25 -57.93
C ASN A 56 20.11 14.68 -57.33
N LEU A 57 19.02 14.52 -58.08
CA LEU A 57 17.66 14.90 -57.67
C LEU A 57 17.26 14.26 -56.33
N PHE A 58 17.57 12.97 -56.15
CA PHE A 58 17.30 12.25 -54.91
C PHE A 58 18.03 12.85 -53.70
N LEU A 59 19.31 13.19 -53.85
CA LEU A 59 20.11 13.82 -52.79
C LEU A 59 19.56 15.22 -52.46
N ARG A 60 19.17 16.00 -53.47
CA ARG A 60 18.52 17.32 -53.28
C ARG A 60 17.21 17.19 -52.52
N ALA A 61 16.34 16.27 -52.93
CA ALA A 61 15.04 16.03 -52.29
C ALA A 61 15.18 15.55 -50.85
N PHE A 62 16.16 14.68 -50.60
CA PHE A 62 16.47 14.22 -49.24
C PHE A 62 16.99 15.37 -48.36
N THR A 63 17.90 16.21 -48.86
CA THR A 63 18.36 17.40 -48.10
C THR A 63 17.23 18.38 -47.82
N ASP A 64 16.33 18.60 -48.78
CA ASP A 64 15.16 19.46 -48.60
C ASP A 64 14.17 18.91 -47.59
N PHE A 65 13.95 17.59 -47.60
CA PHE A 65 13.14 16.89 -46.60
C PHE A 65 13.72 17.07 -45.19
N LEU A 66 15.04 16.88 -45.02
CA LEU A 66 15.69 17.11 -43.73
C LEU A 66 15.60 18.58 -43.28
N ALA A 67 15.73 19.53 -44.21
CA ALA A 67 15.56 20.94 -43.90
C ALA A 67 14.13 21.27 -43.43
N PHE A 68 13.10 20.71 -44.06
CA PHE A 68 11.71 20.84 -43.57
C PHE A 68 11.48 20.15 -42.23
N MET A 69 12.12 19.00 -42.00
CA MET A 69 12.09 18.32 -40.69
C MET A 69 12.66 19.21 -39.59
N VAL A 70 13.78 19.89 -39.85
CA VAL A 70 14.39 20.85 -38.90
C VAL A 70 13.48 22.07 -38.71
N LEU A 71 12.90 22.61 -39.77
CA LEU A 71 12.00 23.76 -39.71
C LEU A 71 10.76 23.50 -38.83
N PHE A 72 10.22 22.28 -38.88
CA PHE A 72 9.03 21.90 -38.13
C PHE A 72 9.32 21.16 -36.82
N ASN A 73 10.59 20.99 -36.42
CA ASN A 73 10.98 20.16 -35.27
C ASN A 73 10.34 20.62 -33.94
N TYR A 74 10.04 21.91 -33.82
CA TYR A 74 9.38 22.54 -32.68
C TYR A 74 7.96 22.03 -32.43
N ILE A 75 7.38 21.25 -33.35
CA ILE A 75 6.14 20.52 -33.08
C ILE A 75 6.32 19.45 -31.99
N ILE A 76 7.54 18.94 -31.81
CA ILE A 76 7.91 18.02 -30.75
C ILE A 76 8.36 18.85 -29.53
N PRO A 77 7.60 18.86 -28.43
CA PRO A 77 7.83 19.76 -27.33
C PRO A 77 8.92 19.22 -26.39
N VAL A 78 10.19 19.39 -26.73
CA VAL A 78 11.31 18.93 -25.88
C VAL A 78 11.30 19.61 -24.50
N SER A 79 10.90 20.89 -24.43
CA SER A 79 10.80 21.63 -23.16
C SER A 79 9.68 21.16 -22.22
N MET A 80 8.73 20.36 -22.72
CA MET A 80 7.67 19.79 -21.90
C MET A 80 8.25 18.88 -20.81
N TYR A 81 9.22 18.02 -21.16
CA TYR A 81 9.84 17.10 -20.20
C TYR A 81 10.45 17.83 -19.02
N VAL A 82 11.24 18.86 -19.29
CA VAL A 82 11.89 19.67 -18.23
C VAL A 82 10.84 20.34 -17.35
N THR A 83 9.76 20.85 -17.94
CA THR A 83 8.69 21.53 -17.19
C THR A 83 7.88 20.55 -16.35
N VAL A 84 7.61 19.35 -16.87
CA VAL A 84 6.97 18.25 -16.13
C VAL A 84 7.83 17.83 -14.94
N GLU A 85 9.13 17.59 -15.14
CA GLU A 85 10.04 17.21 -14.06
C GLU A 85 10.13 18.31 -12.97
N MET A 86 10.17 19.58 -13.39
CA MET A 86 10.16 20.70 -12.46
C MET A 86 8.84 20.76 -11.67
N GLN A 87 7.70 20.51 -12.32
CA GLN A 87 6.39 20.44 -11.67
C GLN A 87 6.31 19.28 -10.66
N LYS A 88 6.82 18.11 -11.03
CA LYS A 88 6.88 16.93 -10.15
C LYS A 88 7.76 17.20 -8.91
N PHE A 89 8.96 17.72 -9.14
CA PHE A 89 9.91 18.02 -8.07
C PHE A 89 9.36 19.07 -7.10
N LEU A 90 8.89 20.21 -7.60
CA LEU A 90 8.31 21.26 -6.76
C LEU A 90 7.00 20.80 -6.11
N GLY A 91 6.22 19.97 -6.80
CA GLY A 91 5.03 19.31 -6.29
C GLY A 91 5.29 18.52 -5.01
N SER A 92 6.39 17.78 -4.94
CA SER A 92 6.73 16.95 -3.77
C SER A 92 6.86 17.73 -2.45
N TYR A 93 7.26 19.00 -2.51
CA TYR A 93 7.33 19.86 -1.33
C TYR A 93 5.95 20.19 -0.77
N PHE A 94 4.91 20.35 -1.61
CA PHE A 94 3.54 20.57 -1.12
C PHE A 94 3.00 19.39 -0.32
N LEU A 95 3.43 18.16 -0.64
CA LEU A 95 3.08 17.00 0.19
C LEU A 95 3.83 17.04 1.53
N THR A 96 5.13 17.33 1.48
CA THR A 96 6.02 17.31 2.67
C THR A 96 5.67 18.41 3.67
N TRP A 97 5.22 19.57 3.20
CA TRP A 97 4.85 20.72 4.03
C TRP A 97 3.38 20.76 4.44
N ASP A 98 2.61 19.70 4.17
CA ASP A 98 1.20 19.65 4.55
C ASP A 98 1.02 19.43 6.06
N GLU A 99 0.62 20.48 6.77
CA GLU A 99 0.40 20.47 8.22
C GLU A 99 -0.65 19.45 8.68
N GLU A 100 -1.69 19.17 7.88
CA GLU A 100 -2.69 18.15 8.28
C GLU A 100 -2.18 16.71 8.12
N MET A 101 -1.03 16.54 7.46
CA MET A 101 -0.34 15.25 7.36
C MET A 101 0.78 15.09 8.39
N PHE A 102 1.01 16.10 9.23
CA PHE A 102 1.95 16.04 10.34
C PHE A 102 1.33 15.31 11.52
N ASP A 103 2.11 14.43 12.15
CA ASP A 103 1.70 13.71 13.35
C ASP A 103 2.36 14.30 14.59
N GLU A 104 1.54 14.89 15.47
CA GLU A 104 2.01 15.56 16.69
C GLU A 104 2.64 14.58 17.70
N ASP A 105 2.17 13.33 17.73
CA ASP A 105 2.66 12.32 18.69
C ASP A 105 4.09 11.87 18.39
N THR A 106 4.42 11.73 17.10
CA THR A 106 5.75 11.30 16.63
C THR A 106 6.66 12.47 16.26
N GLY A 107 6.08 13.66 16.02
CA GLY A 107 6.81 14.84 15.54
C GLY A 107 7.30 14.70 14.09
N GLU A 108 6.67 13.83 13.30
CA GLU A 108 7.08 13.52 11.94
C GLU A 108 5.95 13.82 10.93
N GLY A 109 6.33 14.36 9.77
CA GLY A 109 5.45 14.57 8.62
C GLY A 109 5.63 13.50 7.54
N PRO A 110 4.91 13.60 6.42
CA PRO A 110 5.10 12.71 5.30
C PRO A 110 6.47 12.95 4.63
N LEU A 111 7.07 11.89 4.12
CA LEU A 111 8.34 11.93 3.38
C LEU A 111 8.11 11.49 1.94
N VAL A 112 8.75 12.18 1.00
CA VAL A 112 8.73 11.84 -0.42
C VAL A 112 10.12 11.32 -0.81
N ASN A 113 10.22 10.02 -1.13
CA ASN A 113 11.49 9.42 -1.55
C ASN A 113 11.68 9.49 -3.08
N THR A 114 10.60 9.69 -3.85
CA THR A 114 10.64 9.86 -5.31
C THR A 114 9.64 10.92 -5.76
N SER A 115 10.05 11.78 -6.69
CA SER A 115 9.17 12.78 -7.33
C SER A 115 8.41 12.23 -8.54
N ASP A 116 8.83 11.10 -9.08
CA ASP A 116 8.46 10.65 -10.44
C ASP A 116 7.02 10.13 -10.53
N LEU A 117 6.40 9.86 -9.37
CA LEU A 117 5.13 9.13 -9.25
C LEU A 117 3.99 9.97 -8.65
N ASN A 118 4.17 11.29 -8.49
CA ASN A 118 3.20 12.14 -7.81
C ASN A 118 1.81 12.08 -8.46
N GLU A 119 1.75 12.10 -9.78
CA GLU A 119 0.51 11.98 -10.53
C GLU A 119 -0.13 10.59 -10.49
N GLU A 120 0.67 9.55 -10.21
CA GLU A 120 0.20 8.16 -10.13
C GLU A 120 -0.69 7.96 -8.89
N LEU A 121 -0.50 8.76 -7.83
CA LEU A 121 -1.34 8.78 -6.64
C LEU A 121 -2.82 9.09 -6.96
N GLY A 122 -3.08 9.86 -8.03
CA GLY A 122 -4.42 10.16 -8.52
C GLY A 122 -5.04 9.05 -9.37
N GLN A 123 -4.31 7.97 -9.64
CA GLN A 123 -4.70 6.91 -10.58
C GLN A 123 -4.84 5.53 -9.95
N ILE A 124 -4.67 5.41 -8.63
CA ILE A 124 -4.70 4.14 -7.90
C ILE A 124 -6.09 3.50 -8.00
N GLU A 125 -6.13 2.22 -8.40
CA GLU A 125 -7.37 1.43 -8.46
C GLU A 125 -7.42 0.36 -7.37
N TYR A 126 -6.26 -0.17 -6.97
CA TYR A 126 -6.15 -1.19 -5.92
C TYR A 126 -5.16 -0.75 -4.85
N VAL A 127 -5.56 -0.90 -3.58
CA VAL A 127 -4.71 -0.69 -2.40
C VAL A 127 -4.54 -2.02 -1.69
N PHE A 128 -3.31 -2.50 -1.60
CA PHE A 128 -2.91 -3.64 -0.79
C PHE A 128 -2.36 -3.13 0.54
N THR A 129 -2.98 -3.52 1.65
CA THR A 129 -2.58 -3.07 2.99
C THR A 129 -2.24 -4.27 3.86
N ASP A 130 -1.18 -4.16 4.67
CA ASP A 130 -1.02 -5.08 5.80
C ASP A 130 -2.02 -4.74 6.92
N LYS A 131 -2.23 -5.70 7.82
CA LYS A 131 -3.09 -5.54 8.99
C LYS A 131 -2.32 -5.00 10.20
N THR A 132 -1.23 -5.65 10.59
CA THR A 132 -0.52 -5.38 11.85
C THR A 132 0.39 -4.17 11.65
N GLY A 133 0.35 -3.20 12.56
CA GLY A 133 1.19 -1.99 12.47
C GLY A 133 0.81 -1.01 11.35
N THR A 134 -0.08 -1.42 10.44
CA THR A 134 -0.65 -0.58 9.38
C THR A 134 -2.10 -0.19 9.66
N LEU A 135 -3.02 -1.16 9.76
CA LEU A 135 -4.40 -0.89 10.16
C LEU A 135 -4.53 -0.82 11.68
N THR A 136 -3.67 -1.52 12.40
CA THR A 136 -3.57 -1.49 13.86
C THR A 136 -2.36 -0.69 14.32
N GLU A 137 -2.37 -0.23 15.57
CA GLU A 137 -1.29 0.55 16.18
C GLU A 137 -0.10 -0.30 16.63
N ASN A 138 -0.22 -1.64 16.52
CA ASN A 138 0.72 -2.60 17.12
C ASN A 138 0.90 -2.34 18.64
N ASN A 139 -0.14 -1.80 19.27
CA ASN A 139 -0.21 -1.53 20.69
C ASN A 139 -1.13 -2.56 21.32
N MET A 140 -0.52 -3.55 21.97
CA MET A 140 -1.19 -4.72 22.48
C MET A 140 -1.77 -4.44 23.87
N GLU A 141 -3.05 -4.75 24.06
CA GLU A 141 -3.71 -4.63 25.37
C GLU A 141 -4.27 -5.97 25.82
N PHE A 142 -3.95 -6.38 27.05
CA PHE A 142 -4.56 -7.56 27.64
C PHE A 142 -6.04 -7.29 27.99
N VAL A 143 -6.94 -8.04 27.37
CA VAL A 143 -8.39 -7.88 27.58
C VAL A 143 -8.90 -8.88 28.61
N GLU A 144 -8.56 -10.16 28.45
CA GLU A 144 -9.07 -11.21 29.34
C GLU A 144 -8.21 -12.49 29.30
N CYS A 145 -8.45 -13.40 30.24
CA CYS A 145 -7.98 -14.77 30.15
C CYS A 145 -9.08 -15.77 30.56
N CYS A 146 -8.95 -17.00 30.06
CA CYS A 146 -9.78 -18.14 30.41
C CYS A 146 -8.92 -19.19 31.10
N ILE A 147 -9.17 -19.47 32.37
CA ILE A 147 -8.41 -20.41 33.21
C ILE A 147 -9.35 -21.54 33.61
N GLU A 148 -9.03 -22.79 33.26
CA GLU A 148 -9.89 -23.95 33.58
C GLU A 148 -11.38 -23.72 33.19
N GLY A 149 -11.63 -23.02 32.08
CA GLY A 149 -12.98 -22.70 31.58
C GLY A 149 -13.64 -21.47 32.21
N HIS A 150 -13.02 -20.82 33.20
CA HIS A 150 -13.51 -19.60 33.83
C HIS A 150 -12.85 -18.36 33.24
N VAL A 151 -13.64 -17.33 32.93
CA VAL A 151 -13.15 -16.10 32.29
C VAL A 151 -12.86 -15.03 33.35
N TYR A 152 -11.68 -14.42 33.24
CA TYR A 152 -11.20 -13.33 34.08
C TYR A 152 -10.92 -12.11 33.22
N VAL A 153 -11.43 -10.96 33.65
CA VAL A 153 -11.23 -9.67 32.97
C VAL A 153 -10.55 -8.72 33.97
N PRO A 154 -9.46 -8.03 33.63
CA PRO A 154 -8.78 -7.11 34.54
C PRO A 154 -9.59 -5.85 34.87
N HIS A 155 -10.55 -5.49 34.00
CA HIS A 155 -11.41 -4.32 34.15
C HIS A 155 -12.88 -4.74 34.07
N VAL A 156 -13.62 -4.63 35.18
CA VAL A 156 -15.08 -4.79 35.17
C VAL A 156 -15.68 -3.39 35.22
N ILE A 157 -16.32 -2.97 34.12
CA ILE A 157 -17.11 -1.74 34.09
C ILE A 157 -18.53 -2.08 34.55
N CYS A 158 -18.86 -1.76 35.79
CA CYS A 158 -20.23 -1.81 36.31
C CYS A 158 -20.78 -0.39 36.41
N ASN A 159 -21.90 -0.09 35.74
CA ASN A 159 -22.60 1.21 35.80
C ASN A 159 -21.70 2.44 35.56
N GLY A 160 -20.75 2.36 34.62
CA GLY A 160 -19.89 3.49 34.26
C GLY A 160 -18.78 3.82 35.26
N GLN A 161 -18.55 2.97 36.27
CA GLN A 161 -17.40 3.06 37.18
C GLN A 161 -16.46 1.86 36.98
N ILE A 162 -15.15 2.13 36.94
CA ILE A 162 -14.09 1.11 36.89
C ILE A 162 -13.94 0.55 38.30
N LEU A 163 -14.45 -0.67 38.56
CA LEU A 163 -14.15 -1.36 39.81
C LEU A 163 -12.71 -1.89 39.73
N HIS A 164 -11.86 -1.46 40.66
CA HIS A 164 -10.48 -1.93 40.81
C HIS A 164 -10.36 -3.30 41.51
N ASP A 165 -11.47 -3.84 42.04
CA ASP A 165 -11.49 -5.15 42.68
C ASP A 165 -11.99 -6.24 41.73
N CYS A 166 -11.11 -7.22 41.55
CA CYS A 166 -11.26 -8.39 40.70
C CYS A 166 -12.51 -9.18 41.11
N THR A 167 -13.62 -8.99 40.41
CA THR A 167 -14.75 -9.91 40.50
C THR A 167 -14.74 -10.73 39.22
N GLY A 168 -14.35 -12.01 39.33
CA GLY A 168 -14.58 -12.96 38.25
C GLY A 168 -16.06 -12.92 37.89
N ILE A 169 -16.38 -12.72 36.62
CA ILE A 169 -17.76 -12.78 36.16
C ILE A 169 -18.09 -14.28 36.10
N ASP A 170 -18.65 -14.78 37.20
CA ASP A 170 -19.13 -16.15 37.31
C ASP A 170 -20.30 -16.36 36.36
N MET A 171 -20.02 -16.83 35.15
CA MET A 171 -21.02 -17.46 34.30
C MET A 171 -21.31 -18.85 34.87
N ILE A 172 -22.27 -18.90 35.81
CA ILE A 172 -23.01 -20.08 36.26
C ILE A 172 -22.15 -21.13 37.01
N ASP A 173 -22.27 -21.06 38.34
CA ASP A 173 -22.30 -22.17 39.31
C ASP A 173 -21.07 -23.11 39.36
N SER A 174 -19.95 -22.62 39.88
CA SER A 174 -19.10 -23.35 40.84
C SER A 174 -17.93 -22.48 41.29
N SER A 175 -17.86 -22.17 42.59
CA SER A 175 -16.62 -21.65 43.19
C SER A 175 -15.48 -22.64 42.87
N PRO A 176 -14.29 -22.18 42.44
CA PRO A 176 -13.19 -23.09 42.17
C PRO A 176 -12.89 -23.87 43.46
N GLY A 177 -13.08 -25.19 43.43
CA GLY A 177 -12.67 -26.07 44.52
C GLY A 177 -11.17 -25.91 44.83
N GLY A 178 -10.67 -26.53 45.90
CA GLY A 178 -9.26 -26.38 46.33
C GLY A 178 -8.23 -26.61 45.22
N SER A 179 -8.49 -27.53 44.28
CA SER A 179 -7.64 -27.81 43.12
C SER A 179 -7.71 -26.75 42.01
N GLY A 180 -8.81 -25.98 41.93
CA GLY A 180 -8.99 -24.91 40.95
C GLY A 180 -8.14 -23.68 41.27
N LYS A 181 -8.02 -23.33 42.56
CA LYS A 181 -7.16 -22.23 43.02
C LYS A 181 -5.68 -22.47 42.70
N GLU A 182 -5.19 -23.70 42.92
CA GLU A 182 -3.79 -24.03 42.62
C GLU A 182 -3.47 -23.88 41.11
N ARG A 183 -4.38 -24.32 40.23
CA ARG A 183 -4.24 -24.15 38.77
C ARG A 183 -4.34 -22.68 38.35
N GLU A 184 -5.16 -21.90 39.02
CA GLU A 184 -5.26 -20.45 38.82
C GLU A 184 -3.93 -19.75 39.12
N GLU A 185 -3.34 -20.01 40.29
CA GLU A 185 -2.02 -19.47 40.64
C GLU A 185 -0.93 -19.93 39.67
N LEU A 186 -0.95 -21.20 39.26
CA LEU A 186 0.00 -21.72 38.27
C LEU A 186 -0.13 -21.02 36.91
N PHE A 187 -1.34 -20.64 36.49
CA PHE A 187 -1.55 -19.87 35.26
C PHE A 187 -0.91 -18.48 35.34
N PHE A 188 -1.11 -17.76 36.45
CA PHE A 188 -0.47 -16.45 36.63
C PHE A 188 1.05 -16.56 36.73
N ARG A 189 1.56 -17.54 37.49
CA ARG A 189 2.99 -17.86 37.54
C ARG A 189 3.55 -18.17 36.15
N ALA A 190 2.86 -18.98 35.35
CA ALA A 190 3.28 -19.33 34.00
C ALA A 190 3.44 -18.08 33.12
N LEU A 191 2.51 -17.13 33.19
CA LEU A 191 2.58 -15.88 32.41
C LEU A 191 3.65 -14.91 32.90
N CYS A 192 3.91 -14.84 34.21
CA CYS A 192 5.01 -14.04 34.79
C CYS A 192 6.40 -14.66 34.62
N LEU A 193 6.50 -15.95 34.25
CA LEU A 193 7.78 -16.66 34.16
C LEU A 193 8.14 -17.03 32.72
N CYS A 194 7.16 -17.36 31.88
CA CYS A 194 7.39 -17.77 30.50
C CYS A 194 7.42 -16.54 29.57
N HIS A 195 8.45 -15.70 29.67
CA HIS A 195 8.66 -14.55 28.77
C HIS A 195 10.13 -14.13 28.73
N THR A 196 10.48 -13.21 27.83
CA THR A 196 11.79 -12.56 27.75
C THR A 196 11.81 -11.09 28.18
N VAL A 197 10.72 -10.62 28.79
CA VAL A 197 10.55 -9.25 29.28
C VAL A 197 11.63 -8.87 30.31
N GLN A 198 12.21 -7.70 30.13
CA GLN A 198 13.12 -7.04 31.06
C GLN A 198 12.37 -5.92 31.79
N VAL A 199 12.73 -5.70 33.06
CA VAL A 199 12.16 -4.61 33.86
C VAL A 199 13.19 -3.49 33.92
N LYS A 200 12.80 -2.30 33.51
CA LYS A 200 13.60 -1.09 33.71
C LYS A 200 13.26 -0.54 35.10
N ASP A 201 14.25 -0.50 35.98
CA ASP A 201 14.13 0.19 37.25
C ASP A 201 14.04 1.71 36.96
N ASP A 202 13.03 2.36 37.52
CA ASP A 202 12.83 3.79 37.36
C ASP A 202 13.78 4.53 38.32
N ASP A 203 14.99 4.83 37.84
CA ASP A 203 15.96 5.69 38.55
C ASP A 203 15.54 7.18 38.48
N SER A 204 14.27 7.50 38.76
CA SER A 204 13.83 8.87 38.97
C SER A 204 14.20 9.31 40.39
N VAL A 205 15.50 9.55 40.60
CA VAL A 205 16.00 10.33 41.73
C VAL A 205 15.74 11.81 41.41
N ASP A 206 14.48 12.27 41.53
CA ASP A 206 14.16 13.66 41.86
C ASP A 206 12.65 13.86 42.03
N GLY A 207 12.25 14.25 43.24
CA GLY A 207 10.91 14.75 43.54
C GLY A 207 10.16 14.01 44.64
N LEU A 208 10.12 14.64 45.83
CA LEU A 208 9.18 14.47 46.95
C LEU A 208 8.48 13.10 47.07
N LYS A 209 8.92 12.34 48.08
CA LYS A 209 8.27 11.13 48.64
C LYS A 209 6.74 11.16 48.51
N LYS A 210 6.20 10.68 47.39
CA LYS A 210 4.81 10.27 47.30
C LYS A 210 4.68 8.96 48.08
N ASN A 211 3.65 8.94 48.93
CA ASN A 211 3.35 7.88 49.89
C ASN A 211 3.64 6.45 49.38
N GLN A 212 4.29 5.65 50.22
CA GLN A 212 4.76 4.28 49.99
C GLN A 212 3.66 3.21 49.75
N LEU A 213 2.53 3.56 49.14
CA LEU A 213 1.45 2.63 48.80
C LEU A 213 1.02 2.63 47.32
N SER A 214 1.60 3.47 46.47
CA SER A 214 1.43 3.32 45.02
C SER A 214 2.35 2.20 44.53
N ARG A 215 1.75 1.04 44.22
CA ARG A 215 2.31 -0.10 43.44
C ARG A 215 3.50 0.36 42.59
N ARG A 216 4.70 -0.17 42.83
CA ARG A 216 5.91 0.15 42.03
C ARG A 216 5.54 0.09 40.55
N SER A 217 5.66 1.21 39.84
CA SER A 217 5.46 1.24 38.39
C SER A 217 6.66 0.58 37.73
N CYS A 218 6.59 -0.74 37.52
CA CYS A 218 7.56 -1.46 36.72
C CYS A 218 7.33 -1.11 35.25
N ILE A 219 8.36 -0.56 34.59
CA ILE A 219 8.32 -0.35 33.13
C ILE A 219 8.88 -1.60 32.48
N TYR A 220 8.03 -2.31 31.73
CA TYR A 220 8.38 -3.55 31.06
C TYR A 220 8.86 -3.28 29.63
N ILE A 221 9.96 -3.92 29.23
CA ILE A 221 10.55 -3.80 27.90
C ILE A 221 10.78 -5.21 27.34
N SER A 222 10.29 -5.47 26.13
CA SER A 222 10.53 -6.71 25.40
C SER A 222 10.61 -6.44 23.90
N SER A 223 11.17 -7.40 23.15
CA SER A 223 11.14 -7.39 21.69
C SER A 223 9.77 -7.74 21.10
N SER A 224 8.85 -8.25 21.92
CA SER A 224 7.48 -8.56 21.53
C SER A 224 6.48 -7.78 22.40
N PRO A 225 5.64 -6.92 21.79
CA PRO A 225 4.64 -6.15 22.54
C PRO A 225 3.57 -7.05 23.17
N ASP A 226 3.26 -8.20 22.54
CA ASP A 226 2.37 -9.22 23.10
C ASP A 226 2.83 -9.67 24.50
N GLU A 227 4.14 -9.85 24.72
CA GLU A 227 4.66 -10.25 26.03
C GLU A 227 4.55 -9.15 27.08
N VAL A 228 4.78 -7.90 26.69
CA VAL A 228 4.63 -6.73 27.57
C VAL A 228 3.18 -6.62 28.03
N ALA A 229 2.23 -6.68 27.09
CA ALA A 229 0.81 -6.63 27.37
C ALA A 229 0.36 -7.75 28.32
N LEU A 230 0.87 -8.96 28.15
CA LEU A 230 0.58 -10.08 29.05
C LEU A 230 1.07 -9.81 30.48
N VAL A 231 2.31 -9.38 30.66
CA VAL A 231 2.88 -9.13 32.01
C VAL A 231 2.16 -7.97 32.69
N GLU A 232 1.87 -6.89 31.97
CA GLU A 232 1.06 -5.78 32.48
C GLU A 232 -0.38 -6.19 32.83
N GLY A 233 -0.99 -7.04 32.00
CA GLY A 233 -2.31 -7.61 32.26
C GLY A 233 -2.34 -8.43 33.55
N ILE A 234 -1.32 -9.26 33.77
CA ILE A 234 -1.21 -10.09 34.98
C ILE A 234 -0.88 -9.25 36.23
N GLN A 235 -0.13 -8.16 36.08
CA GLN A 235 0.08 -7.18 37.16
C GLN A 235 -1.24 -6.62 37.68
N ARG A 236 -2.20 -6.35 36.79
CA ARG A 236 -3.55 -5.89 37.14
C ARG A 236 -4.36 -6.98 37.87
N LEU A 237 -4.17 -8.25 37.51
CA LEU A 237 -4.80 -9.41 38.15
C LEU A 237 -4.14 -9.88 39.47
N GLY A 238 -3.15 -9.12 39.97
CA GLY A 238 -2.57 -9.28 41.30
C GLY A 238 -1.23 -10.02 41.36
N TYR A 239 -0.61 -10.37 40.22
CA TYR A 239 0.72 -10.97 40.16
C TYR A 239 1.68 -10.04 39.43
N THR A 240 2.77 -9.61 40.08
CA THR A 240 3.72 -8.66 39.48
C THR A 240 5.06 -9.33 39.22
N TYR A 241 5.52 -9.36 37.97
CA TYR A 241 6.91 -9.74 37.68
C TYR A 241 7.83 -8.59 38.10
N LEU A 242 8.81 -8.87 38.96
CA LEU A 242 9.69 -7.85 39.52
C LEU A 242 10.98 -7.71 38.72
N ARG A 243 11.73 -8.80 38.52
CA ARG A 243 13.02 -8.82 37.81
C ARG A 243 13.59 -10.23 37.69
N LEU A 244 14.62 -10.36 36.85
CA LEU A 244 15.54 -11.50 36.80
C LEU A 244 16.87 -11.06 37.43
N LYS A 245 17.29 -11.70 38.52
CA LYS A 245 18.55 -11.42 39.22
C LYS A 245 19.28 -12.71 39.54
N ASP A 246 20.55 -12.82 39.13
CA ASP A 246 21.41 -13.98 39.42
C ASP A 246 20.78 -15.33 38.99
N ASN A 247 20.12 -15.35 37.82
CA ASN A 247 19.27 -16.46 37.31
C ASN A 247 18.00 -16.75 38.12
N PHE A 248 17.63 -15.94 39.10
CA PHE A 248 16.35 -16.07 39.80
C PHE A 248 15.34 -15.04 39.29
N MET A 249 14.20 -15.52 38.83
CA MET A 249 13.01 -14.70 38.54
C MET A 249 12.26 -14.44 39.84
N GLU A 250 12.08 -13.18 40.19
CA GLU A 250 11.32 -12.74 41.36
C GLU A 250 9.92 -12.29 40.92
N ILE A 251 8.88 -12.89 41.51
CA ILE A 251 7.48 -12.50 41.29
C ILE A 251 6.84 -12.12 42.63
N LEU A 252 5.93 -11.16 42.61
CA LEU A 252 5.10 -10.78 43.74
C LEU A 252 3.72 -11.41 43.57
N ASN A 253 3.31 -12.25 44.52
CA ASN A 253 2.00 -12.89 44.49
C ASN A 253 0.89 -12.00 45.06
N ARG A 254 -0.37 -12.47 45.03
CA ARG A 254 -1.54 -11.73 45.53
C ARG A 254 -1.46 -11.39 47.03
N GLU A 255 -0.71 -12.17 47.80
CA GLU A 255 -0.50 -11.96 49.24
C GLU A 255 0.67 -10.98 49.53
N ASN A 256 1.25 -10.37 48.48
CA ASN A 256 2.46 -9.54 48.55
C ASN A 256 3.72 -10.28 49.04
N ASN A 257 3.76 -11.61 48.90
CA ASN A 257 4.95 -12.40 49.13
C ASN A 257 5.79 -12.50 47.86
N ILE A 258 7.11 -12.38 48.01
CA ILE A 258 8.07 -12.52 46.91
C ILE A 258 8.37 -14.02 46.74
N GLU A 259 7.96 -14.57 45.61
CA GLU A 259 8.32 -15.93 45.20
C GLU A 259 9.54 -15.88 44.27
N LYS A 260 10.48 -16.81 44.48
CA LYS A 260 11.72 -16.91 43.71
C LYS A 260 11.75 -18.22 42.94
N PHE A 261 12.00 -18.10 41.64
CA PHE A 261 12.15 -19.24 40.73
C PHE A 261 13.52 -19.20 40.06
N GLU A 262 14.29 -20.27 40.18
CA GLU A 262 15.55 -20.42 39.46
C GLU A 262 15.24 -20.71 37.98
N LEU A 263 15.69 -19.84 37.07
CA LEU A 263 15.60 -20.02 35.64
C LEU A 263 16.66 -21.01 35.18
N LEU A 264 16.24 -22.20 34.77
CA LEU A 264 17.13 -23.27 34.33
C LEU A 264 17.39 -23.19 32.83
N GLU A 265 16.35 -22.97 32.02
CA GLU A 265 16.47 -22.93 30.58
C GLU A 265 15.33 -22.16 29.92
N VAL A 266 15.65 -21.44 28.83
CA VAL A 266 14.66 -20.78 27.97
C VAL A 266 14.66 -21.46 26.61
N LEU A 267 13.52 -22.03 26.23
CA LEU A 267 13.27 -22.49 24.87
C LEU A 267 12.67 -21.32 24.11
N SER A 268 13.51 -20.59 23.37
CA SER A 268 13.21 -19.34 22.68
C SER A 268 12.17 -19.50 21.58
N PHE A 269 11.21 -18.57 21.47
CA PHE A 269 10.19 -18.59 20.43
C PHE A 269 10.79 -18.84 19.03
N ASP A 270 10.11 -19.65 18.23
CA ASP A 270 10.47 -19.87 16.83
C ASP A 270 9.19 -19.83 15.97
N SER A 271 9.29 -19.22 14.78
CA SER A 271 8.14 -18.91 13.92
C SER A 271 7.51 -20.16 13.29
N VAL A 272 8.27 -21.25 13.18
CA VAL A 272 7.78 -22.55 12.70
C VAL A 272 7.00 -23.24 13.81
N ARG A 273 7.53 -23.27 15.04
CA ARG A 273 6.88 -23.95 16.18
C ARG A 273 5.76 -23.14 16.84
N ARG A 274 5.79 -21.81 16.73
CA ARG A 274 4.79 -20.84 17.21
C ARG A 274 4.47 -20.94 18.71
N ARG A 275 5.49 -21.21 19.52
CA ARG A 275 5.39 -21.33 20.98
C ARG A 275 6.74 -21.03 21.62
N MET A 276 6.70 -20.72 22.91
CA MET A 276 7.84 -20.46 23.79
C MET A 276 7.67 -21.28 25.07
N SER A 277 8.78 -21.76 25.62
CA SER A 277 8.75 -22.50 26.88
C SER A 277 9.89 -22.07 27.80
N VAL A 278 9.68 -22.21 29.09
CA VAL A 278 10.67 -21.92 30.14
C VAL A 278 10.69 -23.06 31.13
N ILE A 279 11.90 -23.50 31.49
CA ILE A 279 12.11 -24.47 32.58
C ILE A 279 12.58 -23.68 33.81
N VAL A 280 11.83 -23.81 34.89
CA VAL A 280 12.11 -23.15 36.17
C VAL A 280 12.07 -24.15 37.31
N LYS A 281 12.85 -23.87 38.35
CA LYS A 281 12.81 -24.60 39.61
C LYS A 281 12.29 -23.69 40.72
N SER A 282 11.26 -24.15 41.39
CA SER A 282 10.66 -23.46 42.53
C SER A 282 11.53 -23.57 43.79
N SER A 283 11.29 -22.69 44.76
CA SER A 283 11.89 -22.78 46.10
C SER A 283 11.56 -24.07 46.84
N ALA A 284 10.43 -24.71 46.52
CA ALA A 284 10.04 -26.03 47.05
C ALA A 284 10.83 -27.19 46.44
N GLY A 285 11.64 -26.94 45.40
CA GLY A 285 12.45 -27.95 44.70
C GLY A 285 11.75 -28.57 43.48
N ASP A 286 10.48 -28.26 43.25
CA ASP A 286 9.74 -28.71 42.06
C ASP A 286 10.23 -28.03 40.79
N ILE A 287 10.37 -28.81 39.71
CA ILE A 287 10.78 -28.32 38.38
C ILE A 287 9.55 -28.26 37.48
N PHE A 288 9.29 -27.08 36.92
CA PHE A 288 8.18 -26.81 36.02
C PHE A 288 8.68 -26.44 34.64
N LEU A 289 8.04 -27.00 33.62
CA LEU A 289 8.14 -26.57 32.23
C LEU A 289 6.85 -25.82 31.90
N PHE A 290 6.92 -24.50 31.81
CA PHE A 290 5.82 -23.66 31.34
C PHE A 290 5.93 -23.45 29.84
N CYS A 291 4.80 -23.47 29.14
CA CYS A 291 4.73 -23.27 27.70
C CYS A 291 3.57 -22.34 27.35
N LYS A 292 3.84 -21.32 26.54
CA LYS A 292 2.82 -20.45 25.94
C LYS A 292 2.95 -20.44 24.42
N GLY A 293 1.84 -20.45 23.70
CA GLY A 293 1.90 -20.42 22.25
C GLY A 293 0.54 -20.43 21.57
N ALA A 294 0.55 -20.54 20.24
CA ALA A 294 -0.67 -20.67 19.46
C ALA A 294 -1.45 -21.94 19.86
N ASP A 295 -2.77 -21.83 19.92
CA ASP A 295 -3.73 -22.94 20.06
C ASP A 295 -3.39 -24.16 19.19
N SER A 296 -3.11 -23.97 17.90
CA SER A 296 -2.76 -25.05 16.96
C SER A 296 -1.45 -25.75 17.33
N SER A 297 -0.57 -25.07 18.07
CA SER A 297 0.70 -25.62 18.52
C SER A 297 0.59 -26.26 19.90
N ILE A 298 -0.23 -25.71 20.81
CA ILE A 298 -0.37 -26.21 22.17
C ILE A 298 -1.34 -27.39 22.25
N PHE A 299 -2.55 -27.30 21.66
CA PHE A 299 -3.58 -28.34 21.81
C PHE A 299 -3.11 -29.76 21.45
N PRO A 300 -2.34 -30.00 20.37
CA PRO A 300 -1.86 -31.35 20.04
C PRO A 300 -0.88 -31.95 21.06
N ARG A 301 -0.35 -31.14 21.98
CA ARG A 301 0.67 -31.53 22.97
C ARG A 301 0.10 -31.64 24.38
N VAL A 302 -1.19 -31.37 24.56
CA VAL A 302 -1.88 -31.45 25.85
C VAL A 302 -2.47 -32.85 26.05
N LYS A 303 -2.26 -33.44 27.22
CA LYS A 303 -2.88 -34.70 27.66
C LYS A 303 -4.05 -34.49 28.63
N GLU A 304 -3.96 -33.48 29.49
CA GLU A 304 -4.92 -33.25 30.58
C GLU A 304 -5.37 -31.77 30.62
N GLY A 305 -6.55 -31.53 31.21
CA GLY A 305 -7.15 -30.20 31.36
C GLY A 305 -8.48 -30.06 30.63
N LYS A 306 -9.16 -28.92 30.82
CA LYS A 306 -10.47 -28.64 30.21
C LYS A 306 -10.34 -28.13 28.75
N ILE A 307 -9.84 -29.00 27.87
CA ILE A 307 -9.49 -28.64 26.48
C ILE A 307 -10.68 -28.06 25.71
N ASP A 308 -11.85 -28.70 25.77
CA ASP A 308 -13.01 -28.28 24.97
C ASP A 308 -13.57 -26.91 25.37
N GLN A 309 -13.62 -26.62 26.68
CA GLN A 309 -14.08 -25.32 27.19
C GLN A 309 -13.13 -24.20 26.81
N VAL A 310 -11.82 -24.40 27.00
CA VAL A 310 -10.81 -23.41 26.62
C VAL A 310 -10.76 -23.22 25.10
N ARG A 311 -10.89 -24.30 24.31
CA ARG A 311 -10.97 -24.23 22.85
C ARG A 311 -12.17 -23.37 22.41
N SER A 312 -13.35 -23.63 22.96
CA SER A 312 -14.55 -22.85 22.64
C SER A 312 -14.36 -21.35 22.96
N ARG A 313 -13.68 -21.02 24.06
CA ARG A 313 -13.38 -19.62 24.40
C ARG A 313 -12.34 -19.01 23.47
N VAL A 314 -11.28 -19.73 23.12
CA VAL A 314 -10.27 -19.29 22.14
C VAL A 314 -10.92 -18.98 20.79
N GLU A 315 -11.81 -19.84 20.30
CA GLU A 315 -12.53 -19.61 19.05
C GLU A 315 -13.43 -18.36 19.13
N ARG A 316 -14.14 -18.17 20.24
CA ARG A 316 -14.96 -16.97 20.46
C ARG A 316 -14.12 -15.70 20.47
N ASN A 317 -13.01 -15.70 21.20
CA ASN A 317 -12.12 -14.55 21.31
C ASN A 317 -11.48 -14.20 19.96
N ALA A 318 -11.16 -15.20 19.15
CA ALA A 318 -10.68 -14.97 17.79
C ALA A 318 -11.73 -14.30 16.89
N VAL A 319 -13.01 -14.66 17.04
CA VAL A 319 -14.14 -14.01 16.34
C VAL A 319 -14.36 -12.57 16.82
N GLU A 320 -14.10 -12.29 18.10
CA GLU A 320 -14.11 -10.95 18.68
C GLU A 320 -12.89 -10.11 18.22
N GLY A 321 -11.95 -10.69 17.47
CA GLY A 321 -10.77 -9.99 16.97
C GLY A 321 -9.58 -9.96 17.93
N LEU A 322 -9.65 -10.73 19.01
CA LEU A 322 -8.58 -10.84 20.00
C LEU A 322 -7.54 -11.87 19.55
N ARG A 323 -6.27 -11.56 19.79
CA ARG A 323 -5.15 -12.50 19.67
C ARG A 323 -5.14 -13.43 20.86
N THR A 324 -5.18 -14.73 20.61
CA THR A 324 -5.26 -15.74 21.65
C THR A 324 -3.95 -16.52 21.80
N LEU A 325 -3.49 -16.72 23.04
CA LEU A 325 -2.37 -17.62 23.35
C LEU A 325 -2.81 -18.65 24.39
N CYS A 326 -2.55 -19.92 24.12
CA CYS A 326 -2.77 -21.00 25.07
C CYS A 326 -1.57 -21.12 26.01
N VAL A 327 -1.84 -21.42 27.28
CA VAL A 327 -0.85 -21.59 28.34
C VAL A 327 -1.01 -22.98 28.92
N ALA A 328 0.09 -23.72 28.97
CA ALA A 328 0.13 -25.08 29.47
C ALA A 328 1.41 -25.30 30.28
N TYR A 329 1.41 -26.32 31.13
CA TYR A 329 2.57 -26.65 31.94
C TYR A 329 2.77 -28.16 32.08
N LYS A 330 3.99 -28.56 32.41
CA LYS A 330 4.34 -29.93 32.78
C LYS A 330 5.26 -29.88 34.00
N LYS A 331 4.97 -30.68 35.02
CA LYS A 331 5.91 -30.92 36.12
C LYS A 331 6.92 -31.98 35.68
N LEU A 332 8.21 -31.65 35.74
CA LEU A 332 9.28 -32.56 35.31
C LEU A 332 9.86 -33.30 36.53
N THR A 333 10.11 -34.59 36.36
CA THR A 333 10.94 -35.32 37.33
C THR A 333 12.42 -34.95 37.18
N ALA A 334 13.22 -35.18 38.22
CA ALA A 334 14.66 -34.92 38.16
C ALA A 334 15.36 -35.71 37.04
N GLU A 335 14.88 -36.93 36.74
CA GLU A 335 15.39 -37.76 35.64
C GLU A 335 15.02 -37.21 34.26
N GLU A 336 13.76 -36.80 34.08
CA GLU A 336 13.31 -36.17 32.83
C GLU A 336 14.09 -34.87 32.56
N TYR A 337 14.29 -34.04 33.58
CA TYR A 337 15.07 -32.81 33.47
C TYR A 337 16.54 -33.10 33.13
N SER A 338 17.19 -34.05 33.81
CA SER A 338 18.58 -34.44 33.53
C SER A 338 18.76 -34.92 32.09
N ASN A 339 17.80 -35.72 31.59
CA ASN A 339 17.80 -36.17 30.20
C ASN A 339 17.58 -35.01 29.21
N ALA A 340 16.63 -34.12 29.48
CA ALA A 340 16.37 -32.93 28.68
C ALA A 340 17.61 -32.02 28.62
N GLN A 341 18.26 -31.78 29.75
CA GLN A 341 19.47 -30.96 29.86
C GLN A 341 20.62 -31.53 29.01
N LYS A 342 20.85 -32.85 29.06
CA LYS A 342 21.87 -33.51 28.22
C LYS A 342 21.58 -33.36 26.74
N LEU A 343 20.34 -33.57 26.31
CA LEU A 343 19.94 -33.41 24.91
C LEU A 343 20.11 -31.96 24.44
N LEU A 344 19.72 -30.99 25.27
CA LEU A 344 19.86 -29.57 25.00
C LEU A 344 21.32 -29.13 24.90
N GLN A 345 22.17 -29.56 25.84
CA GLN A 345 23.60 -29.26 25.79
C GLN A 345 24.25 -29.85 24.53
N ASN A 346 23.94 -31.10 24.18
CA ASN A 346 24.44 -31.72 22.97
C ASN A 346 24.00 -30.97 21.69
N ALA A 347 22.75 -30.52 21.64
CA ALA A 347 22.26 -29.73 20.51
C ALA A 347 22.89 -28.32 20.46
N LYS A 348 23.10 -27.66 21.61
CA LYS A 348 23.74 -26.33 21.71
C LYS A 348 25.22 -26.37 21.29
N LEU A 349 25.93 -27.44 21.64
CA LEU A 349 27.35 -27.64 21.30
C LEU A 349 27.58 -28.11 19.86
N ALA A 350 26.51 -28.46 19.13
CA ALA A 350 26.64 -28.91 17.74
C ALA A 350 27.13 -27.77 16.82
N LEU A 351 28.22 -28.03 16.08
CA LEU A 351 28.80 -27.07 15.12
C LEU A 351 28.03 -27.00 13.79
N GLN A 352 27.34 -28.08 13.42
CA GLN A 352 26.56 -28.18 12.18
C GLN A 352 25.08 -28.42 12.50
N ASP A 353 24.21 -27.75 11.74
CA ASP A 353 22.73 -27.83 11.83
C ASP A 353 22.18 -27.59 13.24
N ARG A 354 22.80 -26.66 13.98
CA ARG A 354 22.48 -26.36 15.38
C ARG A 354 20.99 -26.03 15.58
N GLU A 355 20.44 -25.16 14.74
CA GLU A 355 19.03 -24.72 14.84
C GLU A 355 18.06 -25.88 14.63
N LYS A 356 18.31 -26.72 13.63
CA LYS A 356 17.49 -27.90 13.34
C LYS A 356 17.54 -28.91 14.49
N LYS A 357 18.73 -29.20 15.03
CA LYS A 357 18.89 -30.11 16.19
C LYS A 357 18.20 -29.57 17.44
N LEU A 358 18.28 -28.27 17.68
CA LEU A 358 17.56 -27.63 18.80
C LEU A 358 16.05 -27.76 18.63
N ALA A 359 15.52 -27.51 17.43
CA ALA A 359 14.09 -27.68 17.15
C ALA A 359 13.62 -29.12 17.39
N GLU A 360 14.39 -30.13 16.98
CA GLU A 360 14.08 -31.53 17.24
C GLU A 360 14.10 -31.88 18.73
N VAL A 361 15.02 -31.31 19.51
CA VAL A 361 15.09 -31.51 20.96
C VAL A 361 13.92 -30.81 21.66
N TYR A 362 13.58 -29.57 21.28
CA TYR A 362 12.41 -28.85 21.81
C TYR A 362 11.14 -29.66 21.59
N GLU A 363 10.96 -30.24 20.40
CA GLU A 363 9.79 -31.05 20.06
C GLU A 363 9.68 -32.35 20.88
N LYS A 364 10.79 -32.88 21.40
CA LYS A 364 10.79 -34.04 22.31
C LYS A 364 10.45 -33.65 23.74
N ILE A 365 10.92 -32.50 24.20
CA ILE A 365 10.70 -32.00 25.57
C ILE A 365 9.27 -31.47 25.74
N GLU A 366 8.76 -30.76 24.74
CA GLU A 366 7.47 -30.06 24.75
C GLU A 366 6.31 -30.99 24.38
N ARG A 367 6.08 -32.03 25.18
CA ARG A 367 4.97 -32.97 25.03
C ARG A 367 4.32 -33.23 26.39
N ASP A 368 3.11 -33.77 26.35
CA ASP A 368 2.39 -34.25 27.54
C ASP A 368 2.08 -33.15 28.56
N PHE A 369 1.66 -31.99 28.06
CA PHE A 369 1.30 -30.85 28.89
C PHE A 369 -0.08 -31.02 29.53
N ILE A 370 -0.26 -30.31 30.65
CA ILE A 370 -1.56 -30.03 31.26
C ILE A 370 -1.94 -28.61 30.85
N LEU A 371 -3.11 -28.44 30.22
CA LEU A 371 -3.60 -27.12 29.80
C LEU A 371 -4.09 -26.34 31.02
N LEU A 372 -3.57 -25.13 31.22
CA LEU A 372 -4.02 -24.22 32.28
C LEU A 372 -5.13 -23.30 31.78
N GLY A 373 -4.99 -22.77 30.55
CA GLY A 373 -5.93 -21.80 30.03
C GLY A 373 -5.48 -21.13 28.74
N ALA A 374 -6.09 -20.00 28.43
CA ALA A 374 -5.72 -19.13 27.32
C ALA A 374 -5.85 -17.65 27.69
N THR A 375 -5.06 -16.79 27.05
CA THR A 375 -5.16 -15.32 27.16
C THR A 375 -5.74 -14.74 25.88
N ALA A 376 -6.28 -13.53 25.98
CA ALA A 376 -6.79 -12.74 24.86
C ALA A 376 -6.25 -11.31 24.94
N VAL A 377 -5.63 -10.88 23.85
CA VAL A 377 -4.96 -9.58 23.72
C VAL A 377 -5.55 -8.87 22.50
N GLU A 378 -5.95 -7.62 22.67
CA GLU A 378 -6.46 -6.79 21.59
C GLU A 378 -5.32 -5.98 20.95
N ASP A 379 -5.35 -5.89 19.63
CA ASP A 379 -4.50 -5.02 18.83
C ASP A 379 -5.38 -3.90 18.26
N ARG A 380 -5.32 -2.72 18.90
CA ARG A 380 -6.25 -1.62 18.60
C ARG A 380 -6.03 -1.09 17.18
N LEU A 381 -7.13 -0.70 16.53
CA LEU A 381 -7.07 -0.02 15.23
C LEU A 381 -6.42 1.36 15.35
N GLN A 382 -5.71 1.79 14.30
CA GLN A 382 -5.25 3.17 14.21
C GLN A 382 -6.42 4.15 14.14
N GLU A 383 -6.19 5.36 14.67
CA GLU A 383 -7.13 6.47 14.59
C GLU A 383 -7.64 6.68 13.15
N LYS A 384 -8.97 6.73 12.97
CA LYS A 384 -9.64 6.96 11.67
C LYS A 384 -9.28 5.96 10.56
N ALA A 385 -8.83 4.75 10.91
CA ALA A 385 -8.58 3.68 9.94
C ALA A 385 -9.88 3.32 9.18
N ALA A 386 -10.99 3.12 9.91
CA ALA A 386 -12.29 2.80 9.30
C ALA A 386 -12.79 3.91 8.36
N ASP A 387 -12.67 5.17 8.77
CA ASP A 387 -13.10 6.32 7.95
C ASP A 387 -12.26 6.46 6.67
N THR A 388 -10.98 6.10 6.74
CA THR A 388 -10.09 6.08 5.58
C THR A 388 -10.49 4.99 4.60
N ILE A 389 -10.67 3.74 5.07
CA ILE A 389 -11.10 2.62 4.23
C ILE A 389 -12.44 2.92 3.56
N GLU A 390 -13.41 3.46 4.31
CA GLU A 390 -14.73 3.81 3.80
C GLU A 390 -14.62 4.89 2.70
N ALA A 391 -13.76 5.90 2.89
CA ALA A 391 -13.53 6.93 1.88
C ALA A 391 -12.89 6.37 0.60
N LEU A 392 -11.91 5.46 0.73
CA LEU A 392 -11.27 4.79 -0.42
C LEU A 392 -12.27 3.91 -1.20
N GLN A 393 -13.13 3.15 -0.51
CA GLN A 393 -14.19 2.38 -1.15
C GLN A 393 -15.19 3.29 -1.89
N LYS A 394 -15.59 4.43 -1.28
CA LYS A 394 -16.46 5.43 -1.93
C LYS A 394 -15.82 6.06 -3.17
N ALA A 395 -14.49 6.22 -3.17
CA ALA A 395 -13.71 6.65 -4.32
C ALA A 395 -13.61 5.59 -5.44
N GLY A 396 -14.14 4.38 -5.22
CA GLY A 396 -14.06 3.27 -6.17
C GLY A 396 -12.73 2.52 -6.16
N ILE A 397 -11.89 2.76 -5.14
CA ILE A 397 -10.62 2.05 -4.94
C ILE A 397 -10.90 0.74 -4.21
N LYS A 398 -10.40 -0.37 -4.76
CA LYS A 398 -10.53 -1.69 -4.14
C LYS A 398 -9.44 -1.90 -3.11
N VAL A 399 -9.82 -2.10 -1.85
CA VAL A 399 -8.88 -2.31 -0.75
C VAL A 399 -8.79 -3.79 -0.41
N TRP A 400 -7.57 -4.31 -0.40
CA TRP A 400 -7.25 -5.71 -0.15
C TRP A 400 -6.33 -5.79 1.07
N VAL A 401 -6.69 -6.62 2.04
CA VAL A 401 -5.89 -6.82 3.26
C VAL A 401 -5.08 -8.09 3.09
N LEU A 402 -3.75 -7.99 3.14
CA LEU A 402 -2.84 -9.12 3.00
C LEU A 402 -2.08 -9.32 4.32
N THR A 403 -2.41 -10.33 5.10
CA THR A 403 -1.87 -10.51 6.46
C THR A 403 -1.37 -11.92 6.75
N GLY A 404 -0.40 -12.02 7.67
CA GLY A 404 0.07 -13.27 8.24
C GLY A 404 -0.85 -13.85 9.32
N ASP A 405 -1.87 -13.10 9.74
CA ASP A 405 -2.73 -13.44 10.86
C ASP A 405 -3.73 -14.58 10.54
N LYS A 406 -4.37 -15.06 11.61
CA LYS A 406 -5.49 -16.00 11.52
C LYS A 406 -6.68 -15.37 10.80
N MET A 407 -7.49 -16.23 10.19
CA MET A 407 -8.64 -15.81 9.40
C MET A 407 -9.65 -15.04 10.23
N GLU A 408 -9.95 -15.57 11.42
CA GLU A 408 -10.97 -15.06 12.33
C GLU A 408 -10.60 -13.66 12.84
N THR A 409 -9.38 -13.51 13.35
CA THR A 409 -8.84 -12.23 13.82
C THR A 409 -8.79 -11.19 12.70
N ALA A 410 -8.28 -11.57 11.52
CA ALA A 410 -8.19 -10.65 10.40
C ALA A 410 -9.57 -10.24 9.86
N ALA A 411 -10.54 -11.17 9.84
CA ALA A 411 -11.91 -10.88 9.47
C ALA A 411 -12.56 -9.90 10.46
N ALA A 412 -12.36 -10.09 11.77
CA ALA A 412 -12.83 -9.16 12.80
C ALA A 412 -12.25 -7.75 12.61
N THR A 413 -10.94 -7.63 12.35
CA THR A 413 -10.32 -6.34 11.99
C THR A 413 -10.96 -5.73 10.73
N CYS A 414 -11.25 -6.53 9.70
CA CYS A 414 -11.89 -6.06 8.47
C CYS A 414 -13.32 -5.55 8.73
N TYR A 415 -14.09 -6.19 9.62
CA TYR A 415 -15.39 -5.69 10.05
C TYR A 415 -15.28 -4.39 10.87
N ALA A 416 -14.31 -4.31 11.78
CA ALA A 416 -14.06 -3.12 12.58
C ALA A 416 -13.63 -1.91 11.73
N CYS A 417 -12.82 -2.15 10.68
CA CYS A 417 -12.44 -1.17 9.68
C CYS A 417 -13.55 -0.85 8.65
N LYS A 418 -14.74 -1.47 8.76
CA LYS A 418 -15.84 -1.39 7.78
C LYS A 418 -15.46 -1.79 6.36
N LEU A 419 -14.38 -2.57 6.18
CA LEU A 419 -14.01 -3.14 4.89
C LEU A 419 -15.07 -4.16 4.45
N PHE A 420 -15.44 -5.05 5.38
CA PHE A 420 -16.63 -5.89 5.28
C PHE A 420 -17.77 -5.24 6.06
N ARG A 421 -18.94 -5.15 5.43
CA ARG A 421 -20.16 -4.66 6.06
C ARG A 421 -21.01 -5.84 6.51
N ARG A 422 -21.98 -5.58 7.39
CA ARG A 422 -22.88 -6.64 7.89
C ARG A 422 -23.72 -7.30 6.79
N ASN A 423 -23.95 -6.60 5.68
CA ASN A 423 -24.67 -7.10 4.52
C ASN A 423 -23.73 -7.67 3.42
N THR A 424 -22.42 -7.64 3.62
CA THR A 424 -21.46 -8.22 2.68
C THR A 424 -21.50 -9.74 2.79
N GLN A 425 -21.79 -10.43 1.70
CA GLN A 425 -21.74 -11.88 1.63
C GLN A 425 -20.29 -12.35 1.48
N ILE A 426 -19.79 -13.09 2.48
CA ILE A 426 -18.42 -13.57 2.50
C ILE A 426 -18.31 -14.91 1.76
N LEU A 427 -17.48 -14.91 0.73
CA LEU A 427 -17.02 -16.08 0.00
C LEU A 427 -15.70 -16.53 0.62
N GLU A 428 -15.55 -17.82 0.90
CA GLU A 428 -14.33 -18.34 1.51
C GLU A 428 -13.68 -19.38 0.60
N LEU A 429 -12.39 -19.21 0.35
CA LEU A 429 -11.54 -20.13 -0.37
C LEU A 429 -10.40 -20.57 0.55
N THR A 430 -10.71 -21.53 1.41
CA THR A 430 -9.79 -22.04 2.44
C THR A 430 -9.41 -23.48 2.15
N THR A 431 -8.28 -23.92 2.69
CA THR A 431 -7.80 -25.30 2.54
C THR A 431 -8.82 -26.32 3.04
N LYS A 432 -9.55 -26.01 4.13
CA LYS A 432 -10.62 -26.86 4.67
C LYS A 432 -11.72 -27.13 3.63
N LYS A 433 -12.19 -26.08 2.94
CA LYS A 433 -13.21 -26.24 1.87
C LYS A 433 -12.66 -26.99 0.66
N ILE A 434 -11.37 -26.83 0.35
CA ILE A 434 -10.69 -27.52 -0.74
C ILE A 434 -10.44 -29.01 -0.42
N GLU A 435 -10.38 -29.39 0.85
CA GLU A 435 -10.33 -30.80 1.28
C GLU A 435 -11.71 -31.45 1.18
N GLU A 436 -12.78 -30.71 1.47
CA GLU A 436 -14.18 -31.17 1.36
C GLU A 436 -14.68 -31.26 -0.09
N GLN A 437 -14.26 -30.33 -0.94
CA GLN A 437 -14.64 -30.22 -2.35
C GLN A 437 -13.39 -29.98 -3.21
N SER A 438 -13.31 -30.57 -4.41
CA SER A 438 -12.14 -30.37 -5.25
C SER A 438 -11.92 -28.87 -5.56
N LEU A 439 -10.66 -28.41 -5.63
CA LEU A 439 -10.34 -27.00 -5.92
C LEU A 439 -11.05 -26.47 -7.18
N HIS A 440 -11.27 -27.34 -8.18
CA HIS A 440 -11.98 -26.99 -9.40
C HIS A 440 -13.42 -26.58 -9.11
N ASP A 441 -14.14 -27.42 -8.36
CA ASP A 441 -15.56 -27.26 -8.09
C ASP A 441 -15.80 -26.02 -7.23
N VAL A 442 -14.97 -25.82 -6.19
CA VAL A 442 -15.05 -24.63 -5.33
C VAL A 442 -14.87 -23.35 -6.14
N LEU A 443 -13.82 -23.27 -6.97
CA LEU A 443 -13.58 -22.07 -7.79
C LEU A 443 -14.69 -21.84 -8.82
N PHE A 444 -15.20 -22.91 -9.42
CA PHE A 444 -16.27 -22.82 -10.41
C PHE A 444 -17.59 -22.36 -9.78
N ASP A 445 -17.95 -22.90 -8.61
CA ASP A 445 -19.14 -22.51 -7.86
C ASP A 445 -19.06 -21.07 -7.37
N LEU A 446 -17.89 -20.64 -6.87
CA LEU A 446 -17.65 -19.26 -6.48
C LEU A 446 -17.77 -18.32 -7.68
N SER A 447 -17.12 -18.62 -8.79
CA SER A 447 -17.23 -17.83 -10.02
C SER A 447 -18.67 -17.74 -10.50
N LYS A 448 -19.41 -18.86 -10.52
CA LYS A 448 -20.82 -18.90 -10.92
C LYS A 448 -21.72 -18.08 -9.99
N THR A 449 -21.48 -18.10 -8.69
CA THR A 449 -22.23 -17.32 -7.70
C THR A 449 -22.07 -15.83 -7.98
N VAL A 450 -20.83 -15.41 -8.21
CA VAL A 450 -20.46 -14.02 -8.45
C VAL A 450 -20.91 -13.53 -9.83
N LEU A 451 -20.76 -14.35 -10.88
CA LEU A 451 -21.13 -14.03 -12.25
C LEU A 451 -22.64 -14.03 -12.48
N ARG A 452 -23.42 -14.89 -11.81
CA ARG A 452 -24.88 -14.89 -11.93
C ARG A 452 -25.50 -13.56 -11.52
N HIS A 453 -24.89 -12.85 -10.57
CA HIS A 453 -25.32 -11.53 -10.17
C HIS A 453 -24.71 -10.41 -11.03
N SER A 454 -23.45 -10.54 -11.45
CA SER A 454 -22.80 -9.56 -12.32
C SER A 454 -23.41 -9.51 -13.74
N GLY A 455 -23.89 -10.65 -14.26
CA GLY A 455 -24.49 -10.76 -15.60
C GLY A 455 -25.84 -10.06 -15.79
N SER A 456 -26.49 -9.58 -14.71
CA SER A 456 -27.70 -8.76 -14.81
C SER A 456 -27.41 -7.27 -15.09
N LEU A 457 -26.13 -6.85 -15.12
CA LEU A 457 -25.72 -5.45 -15.31
C LEU A 457 -25.64 -4.99 -16.77
N THR A 458 -25.87 -5.85 -17.76
CA THR A 458 -25.82 -5.46 -19.17
C THR A 458 -27.20 -5.41 -19.82
N ARG A 459 -28.07 -4.46 -19.42
CA ARG A 459 -28.94 -3.83 -20.44
C ARG A 459 -29.69 -2.53 -20.14
N ASP A 460 -30.03 -2.14 -18.92
CA ASP A 460 -30.94 -0.99 -18.76
C ASP A 460 -30.31 0.18 -18.00
N THR A 461 -29.64 1.03 -18.78
CA THR A 461 -29.44 2.45 -18.44
C THR A 461 -30.81 3.08 -18.24
N PHE A 462 -31.05 3.67 -17.07
CA PHE A 462 -32.23 4.51 -16.73
C PHE A 462 -33.44 3.81 -16.09
N SER A 463 -33.31 3.31 -14.85
CA SER A 463 -34.42 3.38 -13.89
C SER A 463 -33.91 3.45 -12.44
N GLY A 464 -34.27 4.54 -11.76
CA GLY A 464 -33.87 4.84 -10.38
C GLY A 464 -34.70 4.11 -9.35
N LEU A 465 -34.54 2.78 -9.25
CA LEU A 465 -35.02 2.02 -8.10
C LEU A 465 -33.92 1.09 -7.61
N SER A 466 -33.48 1.34 -6.38
CA SER A 466 -32.48 0.58 -5.62
C SER A 466 -32.87 -0.90 -5.49
N THR A 467 -32.46 -1.74 -6.44
CA THR A 467 -32.32 -3.17 -6.19
C THR A 467 -31.03 -3.38 -5.42
N ASP A 468 -31.19 -3.86 -4.18
CA ASP A 468 -30.15 -4.16 -3.20
C ASP A 468 -28.98 -4.91 -3.85
N MET A 469 -27.90 -4.16 -4.17
CA MET A 469 -26.73 -4.70 -4.84
C MET A 469 -25.98 -5.51 -3.80
N GLN A 470 -26.12 -6.84 -3.85
CA GLN A 470 -25.43 -7.72 -2.91
C GLN A 470 -23.92 -7.55 -3.07
N ASP A 471 -23.29 -7.13 -1.98
CA ASP A 471 -21.87 -6.87 -1.86
C ASP A 471 -21.15 -8.18 -1.50
N TYR A 472 -20.10 -8.54 -2.25
CA TYR A 472 -19.36 -9.79 -2.02
C TYR A 472 -17.95 -9.49 -1.51
N GLY A 473 -17.54 -10.17 -0.43
CA GLY A 473 -16.18 -10.18 0.08
C GLY A 473 -15.54 -11.55 -0.15
N LEU A 474 -14.24 -11.61 -0.41
CA LEU A 474 -13.51 -12.89 -0.53
C LEU A 474 -12.49 -13.04 0.61
N ILE A 475 -12.47 -14.20 1.24
CA ILE A 475 -11.44 -14.62 2.20
C ILE A 475 -10.67 -15.80 1.62
N ILE A 476 -9.34 -15.71 1.58
CA ILE A 476 -8.47 -16.77 1.08
C ILE A 476 -7.29 -17.01 2.03
N ASP A 477 -6.92 -18.27 2.26
CA ASP A 477 -5.71 -18.61 3.02
C ASP A 477 -4.47 -18.79 2.11
N GLY A 478 -3.27 -18.55 2.66
CA GLY A 478 -2.01 -18.65 1.91
C GLY A 478 -1.75 -20.04 1.31
N ALA A 479 -2.32 -21.09 1.90
CA ALA A 479 -2.20 -22.47 1.41
C ALA A 479 -3.07 -22.70 0.15
N ALA A 480 -4.34 -22.30 0.16
CA ALA A 480 -5.22 -22.32 -1.00
C ALA A 480 -4.64 -21.46 -2.14
N LEU A 481 -4.15 -20.26 -1.83
CA LEU A 481 -3.50 -19.40 -2.80
C LEU A 481 -2.32 -20.10 -3.48
N SER A 482 -1.49 -20.82 -2.70
CA SER A 482 -0.36 -21.56 -3.27
C SER A 482 -0.80 -22.64 -4.25
N LEU A 483 -1.94 -23.28 -4.03
CA LEU A 483 -2.51 -24.27 -4.97
C LEU A 483 -2.96 -23.61 -6.26
N ILE A 484 -3.58 -22.43 -6.19
CA ILE A 484 -4.01 -21.64 -7.37
C ILE A 484 -2.81 -21.12 -8.15
N MET A 485 -1.73 -20.76 -7.44
CA MET A 485 -0.52 -20.21 -8.03
C MET A 485 0.42 -21.28 -8.61
N LYS A 486 0.24 -22.57 -8.32
CA LYS A 486 1.09 -23.64 -8.89
C LYS A 486 0.85 -23.78 -10.40
N PRO A 487 1.91 -23.73 -11.23
CA PRO A 487 1.79 -24.05 -12.65
C PRO A 487 1.46 -25.54 -12.82
N ARG A 488 0.44 -25.87 -13.61
CA ARG A 488 0.11 -27.27 -13.95
C ARG A 488 1.10 -27.83 -14.97
N GLN A 489 1.46 -29.10 -14.81
CA GLN A 489 2.34 -29.85 -15.72
C GLN A 489 1.67 -30.19 -17.07
N ASP A 490 0.34 -30.10 -17.19
CA ASP A 490 -0.42 -30.50 -18.39
C ASP A 490 -0.60 -29.43 -19.48
N GLY A 491 0.21 -28.36 -19.51
CA GLY A 491 0.15 -27.35 -20.58
C GLY A 491 -1.11 -26.45 -20.63
N SER A 492 -2.18 -26.80 -19.90
CA SER A 492 -3.35 -25.95 -19.64
C SER A 492 -3.06 -24.95 -18.51
N SER A 493 -2.21 -23.97 -18.78
CA SER A 493 -1.68 -23.02 -17.79
C SER A 493 -2.60 -21.83 -17.44
N GLY A 494 -3.84 -21.77 -17.96
CA GLY A 494 -4.65 -20.53 -17.94
C GLY A 494 -5.83 -20.44 -16.97
N ASN A 495 -6.47 -21.55 -16.57
CA ASN A 495 -7.87 -21.44 -16.13
C ASN A 495 -8.06 -20.94 -14.67
N TYR A 496 -7.30 -21.44 -13.69
CA TYR A 496 -7.57 -21.09 -12.28
C TYR A 496 -7.09 -19.70 -11.86
N ARG A 497 -5.96 -19.22 -12.40
CA ARG A 497 -5.51 -17.85 -12.10
C ARG A 497 -6.46 -16.82 -12.67
N GLU A 498 -6.93 -17.04 -13.90
CA GLU A 498 -7.90 -16.13 -14.53
C GLU A 498 -9.26 -16.20 -13.81
N LEU A 499 -9.73 -17.40 -13.45
CA LEU A 499 -10.98 -17.57 -12.69
C LEU A 499 -10.90 -16.92 -11.30
N PHE A 500 -9.78 -17.07 -10.61
CA PHE A 500 -9.52 -16.40 -9.34
C PHE A 500 -9.52 -14.87 -9.50
N LEU A 501 -8.85 -14.36 -10.55
CA LEU A 501 -8.87 -12.93 -10.87
C LEU A 501 -10.28 -12.42 -11.17
N GLU A 502 -11.09 -13.21 -11.87
CA GLU A 502 -12.49 -12.88 -12.19
C GLU A 502 -13.36 -12.81 -10.94
N ILE A 503 -13.22 -13.76 -10.01
CA ILE A 503 -13.90 -13.72 -8.70
C ILE A 503 -13.48 -12.45 -7.94
N CYS A 504 -12.17 -12.25 -7.77
CA CYS A 504 -11.61 -11.11 -7.06
C CYS A 504 -12.01 -9.75 -7.65
N ARG A 505 -12.19 -9.66 -8.98
CA ARG A 505 -12.65 -8.44 -9.65
C ARG A 505 -14.09 -8.09 -9.29
N ASN A 506 -14.93 -9.07 -9.07
CA ASN A 506 -16.34 -8.84 -8.77
C ASN A 506 -16.62 -8.73 -7.26
N CYS A 507 -15.66 -9.10 -6.40
CA CYS A 507 -15.70 -8.79 -4.98
C CYS A 507 -15.31 -7.32 -4.72
N SER A 508 -15.94 -6.69 -3.73
CA SER A 508 -15.62 -5.32 -3.30
C SER A 508 -14.34 -5.25 -2.48
N ALA A 509 -14.08 -6.29 -1.67
CA ALA A 509 -12.92 -6.41 -0.82
C ALA A 509 -12.43 -7.86 -0.78
N VAL A 510 -11.11 -8.01 -0.61
CA VAL A 510 -10.46 -9.31 -0.51
C VAL A 510 -9.55 -9.31 0.71
N LEU A 511 -9.66 -10.35 1.53
CA LEU A 511 -8.81 -10.60 2.68
C LEU A 511 -8.00 -11.87 2.41
N CYS A 512 -6.68 -11.75 2.47
CA CYS A 512 -5.77 -12.87 2.36
C CYS A 512 -5.08 -13.11 3.71
N CYS A 513 -5.27 -14.30 4.28
CA CYS A 513 -4.82 -14.64 5.63
C CYS A 513 -3.67 -15.65 5.58
N ARG A 514 -2.90 -15.73 6.68
CA ARG A 514 -1.75 -16.64 6.83
C ARG A 514 -0.76 -16.56 5.66
N MET A 515 -0.53 -15.34 5.14
CA MET A 515 0.37 -15.10 4.02
C MET A 515 1.83 -14.97 4.45
N ALA A 516 2.72 -15.62 3.72
CA ALA A 516 4.15 -15.34 3.80
C ALA A 516 4.51 -14.04 3.04
N PRO A 517 5.60 -13.34 3.41
CA PRO A 517 6.03 -12.10 2.74
C PRO A 517 6.13 -12.20 1.21
N LEU A 518 6.73 -13.29 0.70
CA LEU A 518 6.86 -13.54 -0.74
C LEU A 518 5.50 -13.74 -1.44
N GLN A 519 4.52 -14.32 -0.74
CA GLN A 519 3.18 -14.53 -1.31
C GLN A 519 2.42 -13.20 -1.43
N LYS A 520 2.63 -12.25 -0.51
CA LYS A 520 2.03 -10.91 -0.61
C LYS A 520 2.45 -10.24 -1.92
N ALA A 521 3.75 -10.24 -2.21
CA ALA A 521 4.28 -9.71 -3.48
C ALA A 521 3.73 -10.43 -4.71
N GLN A 522 3.55 -11.76 -4.65
CA GLN A 522 2.97 -12.53 -5.76
C GLN A 522 1.53 -12.12 -6.09
N ILE A 523 0.70 -11.80 -5.10
CA ILE A 523 -0.67 -11.28 -5.33
C ILE A 523 -0.62 -9.93 -6.03
N VAL A 524 0.21 -9.00 -5.51
CA VAL A 524 0.36 -7.67 -6.11
C VAL A 524 0.78 -7.79 -7.57
N LYS A 525 1.75 -8.66 -7.86
CA LYS A 525 2.22 -8.94 -9.22
C LYS A 525 1.12 -9.53 -10.09
N LEU A 526 0.32 -10.46 -9.57
CA LEU A 526 -0.78 -11.08 -10.32
C LEU A 526 -1.81 -10.03 -10.75
N ILE A 527 -2.20 -9.12 -9.85
CA ILE A 527 -3.19 -8.08 -10.16
C ILE A 527 -2.62 -7.03 -11.11
N LYS A 528 -1.38 -6.60 -10.86
CA LYS A 528 -0.62 -5.66 -11.71
C LYS A 528 -0.46 -6.14 -13.15
N LEU A 529 -0.22 -7.44 -13.35
CA LEU A 529 -0.06 -8.05 -14.67
C LEU A 529 -1.38 -8.56 -15.27
N SER A 530 -2.51 -8.33 -14.60
CA SER A 530 -3.82 -8.72 -15.12
C SER A 530 -4.18 -7.91 -16.38
N LYS A 531 -5.12 -8.42 -17.19
CA LYS A 531 -5.52 -7.84 -18.50
C LYS A 531 -5.92 -6.35 -18.46
N GLU A 532 -6.44 -5.88 -17.33
CA GLU A 532 -6.89 -4.50 -17.16
C GLU A 532 -5.73 -3.53 -16.90
N HIS A 533 -4.54 -4.06 -16.55
CA HIS A 533 -3.37 -3.30 -16.13
C HIS A 533 -3.70 -2.20 -15.09
N PRO A 534 -4.39 -2.53 -13.98
CA PRO A 534 -4.78 -1.55 -12.99
C PRO A 534 -3.55 -1.00 -12.26
N ILE A 535 -3.66 0.25 -11.81
CA ILE A 535 -2.61 0.86 -10.98
C ILE A 535 -2.77 0.38 -9.54
N THR A 536 -1.65 -0.08 -8.98
CA THR A 536 -1.62 -0.77 -7.70
C THR A 536 -0.77 -0.01 -6.70
N LEU A 537 -1.31 0.17 -5.49
CA LEU A 537 -0.62 0.74 -4.34
C LEU A 537 -0.45 -0.34 -3.28
N ALA A 538 0.71 -0.39 -2.64
CA ALA A 538 0.95 -1.24 -1.47
C ALA A 538 1.39 -0.40 -0.28
N ILE A 539 0.81 -0.63 0.89
CA ILE A 539 1.13 0.04 2.15
C ILE A 539 1.48 -0.96 3.27
N GLY A 540 2.53 -0.66 4.02
CA GLY A 540 3.01 -1.48 5.14
C GLY A 540 3.99 -0.72 6.04
N ASP A 541 4.21 -1.20 7.25
CA ASP A 541 5.14 -0.62 8.24
C ASP A 541 6.43 -1.44 8.41
N GLY A 542 6.35 -2.75 8.21
CA GLY A 542 7.41 -3.70 8.56
C GLY A 542 8.30 -4.19 7.40
N ALA A 543 9.37 -4.89 7.77
CA ALA A 543 10.27 -5.57 6.83
C ALA A 543 9.56 -6.64 5.97
N ASN A 544 8.51 -7.25 6.52
CA ASN A 544 7.69 -8.26 5.87
C ASN A 544 6.92 -7.72 4.65
N ASP A 545 6.74 -6.40 4.58
CA ASP A 545 5.92 -5.74 3.56
C ASP A 545 6.77 -5.07 2.48
N VAL A 546 8.09 -4.96 2.68
CA VAL A 546 9.01 -4.34 1.71
C VAL A 546 8.90 -4.99 0.33
N SER A 547 8.80 -6.32 0.26
CA SER A 547 8.62 -7.02 -1.02
C SER A 547 7.31 -6.68 -1.72
N MET A 548 6.23 -6.45 -0.95
CA MET A 548 4.93 -6.04 -1.47
C MET A 548 4.96 -4.58 -1.97
N ILE A 549 5.56 -3.69 -1.18
CA ILE A 549 5.75 -2.25 -1.46
C ILE A 549 6.54 -2.04 -2.75
N LEU A 550 7.64 -2.78 -2.93
CA LEU A 550 8.49 -2.67 -4.12
C LEU A 550 7.82 -3.23 -5.39
N GLU A 551 7.00 -4.27 -5.28
CA GLU A 551 6.31 -4.89 -6.43
C GLU A 551 5.16 -4.01 -6.95
N ALA A 552 4.50 -3.24 -6.10
CA ALA A 552 3.40 -2.34 -6.49
C ALA A 552 3.87 -1.19 -7.41
N HIS A 553 2.93 -0.55 -8.11
CA HIS A 553 3.23 0.67 -8.87
C HIS A 553 3.63 1.82 -7.96
N VAL A 554 2.92 1.97 -6.84
CA VAL A 554 3.26 2.93 -5.78
C VAL A 554 3.40 2.18 -4.46
N GLY A 555 4.53 2.37 -3.79
CA GLY A 555 4.81 1.82 -2.47
C GLY A 555 4.74 2.91 -1.40
N ILE A 556 3.94 2.69 -0.36
CA ILE A 556 3.84 3.59 0.78
C ILE A 556 4.33 2.88 2.04
N GLY A 557 5.27 3.49 2.76
CA GLY A 557 5.71 3.02 4.05
C GLY A 557 5.01 3.77 5.18
N ILE A 558 4.60 3.08 6.24
CA ILE A 558 4.24 3.74 7.49
C ILE A 558 5.50 3.94 8.33
N ILE A 559 5.63 5.13 8.92
CA ILE A 559 6.78 5.46 9.76
C ILE A 559 6.55 4.83 11.15
N GLY A 560 6.92 3.56 11.27
CA GLY A 560 6.71 2.76 12.48
C GLY A 560 7.71 3.07 13.61
N LYS A 561 7.28 2.78 14.86
CA LYS A 561 8.10 2.92 16.07
C LYS A 561 9.20 1.84 16.19
N GLU A 562 8.92 0.63 15.72
CA GLU A 562 9.81 -0.55 15.86
C GLU A 562 10.83 -0.68 14.72
N GLY A 563 10.66 0.04 13.61
CA GLY A 563 11.60 0.02 12.49
C GLY A 563 11.18 0.91 11.33
N ARG A 564 12.17 1.48 10.62
CA ARG A 564 11.95 2.36 9.45
C ARG A 564 12.24 1.68 8.11
N GLN A 565 12.26 0.35 8.07
CA GLN A 565 12.65 -0.38 6.86
C GLN A 565 11.65 -0.20 5.73
N ALA A 566 10.34 -0.27 6.01
CA ALA A 566 9.31 -0.01 5.00
C ALA A 566 9.37 1.45 4.52
N ALA A 567 9.39 2.42 5.44
CA ALA A 567 9.51 3.85 5.11
C ALA A 567 10.71 4.16 4.19
N ARG A 568 11.89 3.59 4.46
CA ARG A 568 13.10 3.83 3.66
C ARG A 568 13.08 3.16 2.28
N ASN A 569 12.36 2.06 2.13
CA ASN A 569 12.27 1.30 0.86
C ASN A 569 10.96 1.59 0.09
N SER A 570 10.19 2.57 0.54
CA SER A 570 8.93 3.00 -0.09
C SER A 570 9.13 4.21 -0.99
N ASP A 571 8.20 4.47 -1.91
CA ASP A 571 8.20 5.66 -2.74
C ASP A 571 7.79 6.90 -1.91
N TYR A 572 6.88 6.71 -0.97
CA TYR A 572 6.41 7.72 -0.02
C TYR A 572 6.31 7.12 1.39
N ALA A 573 6.59 7.89 2.42
CA ALA A 573 6.33 7.48 3.79
C ALA A 573 5.31 8.42 4.47
N ILE A 574 4.37 7.85 5.21
CA ILE A 574 3.38 8.60 6.00
C ILE A 574 3.43 8.17 7.47
N PRO A 575 3.18 9.07 8.43
CA PRO A 575 3.25 8.70 9.86
C PRO A 575 2.17 7.68 10.29
N LYS A 576 0.93 7.86 9.81
CA LYS A 576 -0.25 7.08 10.19
C LYS A 576 -1.12 6.78 8.98
N PHE A 577 -1.88 5.68 9.04
CA PHE A 577 -2.75 5.24 7.94
C PHE A 577 -3.81 6.29 7.54
N LYS A 578 -4.31 7.08 8.49
CA LYS A 578 -5.31 8.14 8.23
C LYS A 578 -4.89 9.15 7.16
N HIS A 579 -3.59 9.40 7.01
CA HIS A 579 -3.08 10.38 6.05
C HIS A 579 -3.15 9.88 4.60
N LEU A 580 -3.32 8.57 4.39
CA LEU A 580 -3.55 7.99 3.07
C LEU A 580 -4.79 8.58 2.39
N LYS A 581 -5.84 8.88 3.17
CA LYS A 581 -7.06 9.51 2.68
C LYS A 581 -6.76 10.84 1.98
N LYS A 582 -6.04 11.75 2.64
CA LYS A 582 -5.70 13.06 2.08
C LYS A 582 -4.69 12.95 0.94
N MET A 583 -3.69 12.08 1.11
CA MET A 583 -2.65 11.86 0.11
C MET A 583 -3.22 11.42 -1.25
N LEU A 584 -4.17 10.49 -1.27
CA LEU A 584 -4.75 10.02 -2.53
C LEU A 584 -5.86 10.94 -3.04
N LEU A 585 -6.85 11.27 -2.19
CA LEU A 585 -8.06 11.97 -2.63
C LEU A 585 -7.83 13.46 -2.93
N VAL A 586 -6.84 14.08 -2.27
CA VAL A 586 -6.55 15.51 -2.45
C VAL A 586 -5.29 15.70 -3.30
N HIS A 587 -4.13 15.28 -2.77
CA HIS A 587 -2.85 15.50 -3.46
C HIS A 587 -2.76 14.74 -4.76
N GLY A 588 -3.09 13.44 -4.75
CA GLY A 588 -3.11 12.61 -5.97
C GLY A 588 -4.05 13.16 -7.04
N HIS A 589 -5.26 13.58 -6.65
CA HIS A 589 -6.22 14.22 -7.56
C HIS A 589 -5.65 15.49 -8.19
N PHE A 590 -5.10 16.40 -7.37
CA PHE A 590 -4.46 17.62 -7.86
C PHE A 590 -3.27 17.36 -8.78
N TYR A 591 -2.35 16.47 -8.40
CA TYR A 591 -1.18 16.17 -9.22
C TYR A 591 -1.58 15.62 -10.58
N TYR A 592 -2.57 14.73 -10.63
CA TYR A 592 -3.05 14.20 -11.91
C TYR A 592 -3.70 15.25 -12.81
N VAL A 593 -4.58 16.10 -12.26
CA VAL A 593 -5.25 17.14 -13.07
C VAL A 593 -4.23 18.17 -13.57
N ARG A 594 -3.32 18.62 -12.70
CA ARG A 594 -2.26 19.58 -13.04
C ARG A 594 -1.35 19.08 -14.15
N ILE A 595 -0.81 17.87 -14.03
CA ILE A 595 0.03 17.29 -15.09
C ILE A 595 -0.80 16.99 -16.35
N SER A 596 -2.06 16.61 -16.11
CA SER A 596 -3.18 16.50 -17.05
C SER A 596 -3.15 17.56 -18.14
N GLU A 597 -3.44 18.74 -17.65
CA GLU A 597 -3.65 19.95 -18.42
C GLU A 597 -2.32 20.53 -18.89
N LEU A 598 -1.26 20.44 -18.08
CA LEU A 598 0.09 20.86 -18.49
C LEU A 598 0.52 20.13 -19.78
N VAL A 599 0.41 18.80 -19.83
CA VAL A 599 0.78 18.01 -21.01
C VAL A 599 -0.08 18.38 -22.22
N GLN A 600 -1.40 18.49 -22.04
CA GLN A 600 -2.32 18.86 -23.12
C GLN A 600 -2.03 20.26 -23.67
N TYR A 601 -1.80 21.22 -22.79
CA TYR A 601 -1.44 22.59 -23.13
C TYR A 601 -0.11 22.66 -23.88
N PHE A 602 0.90 21.88 -23.48
CA PHE A 602 2.18 21.84 -24.19
C PHE A 602 2.03 21.35 -25.63
N PHE A 603 1.21 20.34 -25.88
CA PHE A 603 0.93 19.91 -27.26
C PHE A 603 0.14 20.95 -28.04
N TYR A 604 -0.92 21.49 -27.44
CA TYR A 604 -1.76 22.54 -28.02
C TYR A 604 -0.94 23.76 -28.46
N LYS A 605 -0.14 24.35 -27.55
CA LYS A 605 0.63 25.58 -27.85
C LYS A 605 1.67 25.35 -28.96
N ASN A 606 2.29 24.18 -29.01
CA ASN A 606 3.30 23.87 -30.03
C ASN A 606 2.67 23.63 -31.41
N VAL A 607 1.49 23.00 -31.47
CA VAL A 607 0.69 22.95 -32.70
C VAL A 607 0.35 24.36 -33.15
N CYS A 608 -0.20 25.15 -32.24
CA CYS A 608 -0.66 26.50 -32.51
C CYS A 608 0.45 27.40 -33.06
N PHE A 609 1.68 27.22 -32.55
CA PHE A 609 2.85 27.99 -32.95
C PHE A 609 3.45 27.56 -34.29
N ILE A 610 3.59 26.25 -34.55
CA ILE A 610 4.30 25.72 -35.73
C ILE A 610 3.38 25.47 -36.92
N PHE A 611 2.08 25.30 -36.72
CA PHE A 611 1.17 25.12 -37.83
C PHE A 611 1.07 26.34 -38.78
N PRO A 612 1.13 27.61 -38.32
CA PRO A 612 1.28 28.77 -39.18
C PRO A 612 2.57 28.75 -40.02
N GLN A 613 3.69 28.27 -39.45
CA GLN A 613 4.95 28.10 -40.19
C GLN A 613 4.80 27.09 -41.34
N PHE A 614 3.99 26.04 -41.15
CA PHE A 614 3.63 25.08 -42.19
C PHE A 614 2.76 25.72 -43.28
N LEU A 615 1.72 26.48 -42.90
CA LEU A 615 0.86 27.21 -43.84
C LEU A 615 1.63 28.26 -44.65
N TYR A 616 2.60 28.93 -44.03
CA TYR A 616 3.44 29.93 -44.70
C TYR A 616 4.23 29.34 -45.88
N GLN A 617 4.58 28.05 -45.84
CA GLN A 617 5.33 27.41 -46.93
C GLN A 617 4.55 27.39 -48.26
N PHE A 618 3.22 27.37 -48.20
CA PHE A 618 2.38 27.47 -49.40
C PHE A 618 2.48 28.84 -50.09
N PHE A 619 2.87 29.88 -49.35
CA PHE A 619 2.98 31.25 -49.88
C PHE A 619 4.42 31.64 -50.22
N CYS A 620 5.43 31.00 -49.62
CA CYS A 620 6.84 31.30 -49.87
C CYS A 620 7.48 30.42 -50.97
N GLY A 621 6.68 29.70 -51.75
CA GLY A 621 7.15 28.80 -52.80
C GLY A 621 7.98 27.62 -52.28
N PHE A 622 7.70 27.17 -51.04
CA PHE A 622 8.40 26.07 -50.37
C PHE A 622 9.94 26.28 -50.27
N SER A 623 10.37 27.53 -50.11
CA SER A 623 11.77 27.92 -49.95
C SER A 623 12.37 27.59 -48.57
N GLN A 624 11.58 27.09 -47.62
CA GLN A 624 11.96 26.84 -46.22
C GLN A 624 12.19 28.13 -45.40
N GLN A 625 11.73 29.28 -45.91
CA GLN A 625 11.83 30.55 -45.19
C GLN A 625 11.06 30.48 -43.85
N THR A 626 11.71 30.91 -42.77
CA THR A 626 11.08 31.05 -41.46
C THR A 626 10.13 32.25 -41.46
N LEU A 627 8.92 32.05 -40.93
CA LEU A 627 7.94 33.11 -40.66
C LEU A 627 8.35 33.90 -39.42
N TYR A 628 8.84 33.18 -38.40
CA TYR A 628 9.29 33.76 -37.15
C TYR A 628 10.78 34.05 -37.17
N ASP A 629 11.19 35.07 -36.43
CA ASP A 629 12.59 35.31 -36.13
C ASP A 629 13.18 34.18 -35.25
N THR A 630 14.49 33.96 -35.38
CA THR A 630 15.19 32.85 -34.73
C THR A 630 15.16 32.97 -33.20
N ALA A 631 15.20 34.18 -32.65
CA ALA A 631 15.08 34.39 -31.21
C ALA A 631 13.66 34.05 -30.72
N TYR A 632 12.63 34.40 -31.50
CA TYR A 632 11.24 34.07 -31.14
C TYR A 632 10.97 32.56 -31.15
N LEU A 633 11.53 31.81 -32.12
CA LEU A 633 11.41 30.34 -32.18
C LEU A 633 11.91 29.66 -30.90
N THR A 634 12.99 30.18 -30.31
CA THR A 634 13.58 29.63 -29.09
C THR A 634 12.91 30.15 -27.82
N LEU A 635 12.68 31.46 -27.72
CA LEU A 635 12.12 32.10 -26.53
C LEU A 635 10.65 31.74 -26.28
N TYR A 636 9.86 31.48 -27.34
CA TYR A 636 8.46 31.11 -27.21
C TYR A 636 8.28 29.86 -26.33
N ASN A 637 9.07 28.82 -26.60
CA ASN A 637 8.94 27.52 -25.94
C ASN A 637 9.67 27.40 -24.61
N ILE A 638 10.71 28.21 -24.40
CA ILE A 638 11.55 28.16 -23.20
C ILE A 638 11.12 29.17 -22.13
N SER A 639 10.71 30.38 -22.54
CA SER A 639 10.49 31.49 -21.61
C SER A 639 9.06 31.98 -21.60
N PHE A 640 8.48 32.28 -22.77
CA PHE A 640 7.19 32.99 -22.82
C PHE A 640 6.00 32.12 -22.41
N THR A 641 6.02 30.83 -22.76
CA THR A 641 4.86 29.94 -22.55
C THR A 641 5.07 28.84 -21.51
N SER A 642 6.28 28.63 -21.02
CA SER A 642 6.62 27.59 -20.04
C SER A 642 6.31 28.02 -18.60
N LEU A 643 6.59 29.28 -18.24
CA LEU A 643 6.41 29.78 -16.88
C LEU A 643 4.93 29.83 -16.47
N PRO A 644 3.99 30.35 -17.29
CA PRO A 644 2.58 30.41 -16.90
C PRO A 644 1.98 29.02 -16.69
N ILE A 645 2.29 28.06 -17.57
CA ILE A 645 1.77 26.69 -17.44
C ILE A 645 2.44 25.93 -16.30
N LEU A 646 3.71 26.22 -15.98
CA LEU A 646 4.34 25.68 -14.78
C LEU A 646 3.66 26.18 -13.51
N LEU A 647 3.39 27.48 -13.41
CA LEU A 647 2.69 28.06 -12.25
C LEU A 647 1.28 27.48 -12.11
N TYR A 648 0.57 27.33 -13.22
CA TYR A 648 -0.70 26.62 -13.26
C TYR A 648 -0.56 25.16 -12.77
N GLY A 649 0.41 24.42 -13.31
CA GLY A 649 0.69 23.04 -12.91
C GLY A 649 1.16 22.86 -11.46
N LEU A 650 1.48 23.94 -10.74
CA LEU A 650 1.84 23.93 -9.33
C LEU A 650 0.69 24.39 -8.42
N MET A 651 0.00 25.47 -8.78
CA MET A 651 -0.93 26.16 -7.88
C MET A 651 -2.40 25.84 -8.15
N GLU A 652 -2.74 25.27 -9.30
CA GLU A 652 -4.14 25.09 -9.71
C GLU A 652 -4.93 24.20 -8.74
N GLN A 653 -6.15 24.64 -8.39
CA GLN A 653 -7.10 23.91 -7.55
C GLN A 653 -8.51 24.12 -8.09
N HIS A 654 -8.87 23.36 -9.15
CA HIS A 654 -10.20 23.40 -9.74
C HIS A 654 -11.33 23.02 -8.75
N VAL A 655 -11.03 22.27 -7.69
CA VAL A 655 -11.92 21.92 -6.58
C VAL A 655 -11.16 22.11 -5.27
N SER A 656 -11.84 22.60 -4.21
CA SER A 656 -11.19 22.79 -2.92
C SER A 656 -10.81 21.47 -2.24
N ALA A 657 -9.72 21.47 -1.48
CA ALA A 657 -9.24 20.28 -0.76
C ALA A 657 -10.31 19.68 0.18
N ASP A 658 -11.12 20.51 0.83
CA ASP A 658 -12.16 20.03 1.74
C ASP A 658 -13.33 19.37 1.02
N THR A 659 -13.65 19.84 -0.19
CA THR A 659 -14.67 19.19 -1.04
C THR A 659 -14.20 17.81 -1.46
N LEU A 660 -12.94 17.67 -1.90
CA LEU A 660 -12.34 16.37 -2.27
C LEU A 660 -12.30 15.39 -1.10
N LYS A 661 -12.04 15.86 0.13
CA LYS A 661 -12.08 15.00 1.34
C LYS A 661 -13.50 14.57 1.71
N ARG A 662 -14.48 15.45 1.51
CA ARG A 662 -15.90 15.22 1.87
C ARG A 662 -16.60 14.34 0.85
N GLU A 663 -16.24 14.47 -0.42
CA GLU A 663 -16.84 13.74 -1.54
C GLU A 663 -15.79 12.89 -2.29
N PRO A 664 -15.43 11.70 -1.74
CA PRO A 664 -14.44 10.83 -2.36
C PRO A 664 -14.79 10.33 -3.77
N SER A 665 -16.08 10.38 -4.16
CA SER A 665 -16.54 9.94 -5.47
C SER A 665 -15.91 10.72 -6.64
N LEU A 666 -15.48 11.97 -6.40
CA LEU A 666 -14.80 12.80 -7.42
C LEU A 666 -13.48 12.18 -7.92
N TYR A 667 -12.86 11.30 -7.13
CA TYR A 667 -11.68 10.55 -7.57
C TYR A 667 -11.96 9.69 -8.81
N ARG A 668 -13.20 9.22 -8.98
CA ARG A 668 -13.62 8.36 -10.11
C ARG A 668 -13.58 9.10 -11.44
N ASP A 669 -13.71 10.43 -11.42
CA ASP A 669 -13.68 11.26 -12.63
C ASP A 669 -12.27 11.35 -13.21
N VAL A 670 -11.27 11.22 -12.34
CA VAL A 670 -9.84 11.30 -12.67
C VAL A 670 -9.25 9.91 -12.95
N ALA A 671 -9.78 8.86 -12.33
CA ALA A 671 -9.29 7.48 -12.46
C ALA A 671 -9.26 6.97 -13.93
N LYS A 672 -8.45 5.92 -14.18
CA LYS A 672 -8.29 5.29 -15.51
C LYS A 672 -7.86 6.27 -16.59
N ASN A 673 -6.96 7.17 -16.20
CA ASN A 673 -6.31 8.18 -17.00
C ASN A 673 -7.30 8.97 -17.87
N ALA A 674 -8.40 9.44 -17.29
CA ALA A 674 -9.53 10.02 -18.01
C ALA A 674 -9.15 11.25 -18.85
N LEU A 675 -8.31 12.14 -18.31
CA LEU A 675 -7.93 13.40 -18.97
C LEU A 675 -6.99 13.17 -20.15
N LEU A 676 -6.08 12.20 -20.09
CA LEU A 676 -5.14 11.89 -21.19
C LEU A 676 -5.64 10.76 -22.09
N ARG A 677 -6.95 10.63 -22.27
CA ARG A 677 -7.50 9.73 -23.29
C ARG A 677 -7.41 10.34 -24.69
N TRP A 678 -7.46 9.47 -25.69
CA TRP A 678 -7.47 9.86 -27.11
C TRP A 678 -8.50 10.92 -27.47
N ARG A 679 -9.68 10.91 -26.82
CA ARG A 679 -10.74 11.90 -27.07
C ARG A 679 -10.28 13.32 -26.72
N ALA A 680 -9.73 13.52 -25.53
CA ALA A 680 -9.21 14.81 -25.09
C ALA A 680 -8.01 15.22 -25.95
N PHE A 681 -7.08 14.29 -26.20
CA PHE A 681 -5.91 14.55 -27.04
C PHE A 681 -6.29 15.05 -28.45
N ILE A 682 -7.23 14.39 -29.12
CA ILE A 682 -7.70 14.79 -30.46
C ILE A 682 -8.39 16.15 -30.39
N TYR A 683 -9.21 16.40 -29.36
CA TYR A 683 -9.87 17.68 -29.15
C TYR A 683 -8.87 18.85 -29.02
N TRP A 684 -7.86 18.72 -28.16
CA TRP A 684 -6.82 19.73 -27.99
C TRP A 684 -5.97 19.93 -29.24
N THR A 685 -5.67 18.84 -29.95
CA THR A 685 -4.94 18.93 -31.23
C THR A 685 -5.77 19.68 -32.28
N PHE A 686 -7.07 19.40 -32.37
CA PHE A 686 -7.99 20.09 -33.27
C PHE A 686 -8.09 21.59 -32.92
N LEU A 687 -8.24 21.92 -31.65
CA LEU A 687 -8.26 23.31 -31.17
C LEU A 687 -6.98 24.05 -31.58
N GLY A 688 -5.81 23.44 -31.36
CA GLY A 688 -4.52 24.03 -31.75
C GLY A 688 -4.37 24.25 -33.25
N VAL A 689 -4.90 23.34 -34.08
CA VAL A 689 -4.92 23.52 -35.55
C VAL A 689 -5.89 24.64 -35.94
N PHE A 690 -7.08 24.68 -35.33
CA PHE A 690 -8.08 25.71 -35.59
C PHE A 690 -7.53 27.11 -35.28
N ASP A 691 -6.98 27.30 -34.07
CA ASP A 691 -6.43 28.59 -33.64
C ASP A 691 -5.24 29.00 -34.52
N ALA A 692 -4.37 28.06 -34.90
CA ALA A 692 -3.29 28.33 -35.84
C ALA A 692 -3.78 28.82 -37.22
N VAL A 693 -4.84 28.21 -37.75
CA VAL A 693 -5.45 28.62 -39.02
C VAL A 693 -6.01 30.03 -38.89
N VAL A 694 -6.72 30.32 -37.80
CA VAL A 694 -7.27 31.65 -37.52
C VAL A 694 -6.16 32.69 -37.39
N PHE A 695 -5.07 32.40 -36.67
CA PHE A 695 -3.94 33.31 -36.51
C PHE A 695 -3.26 33.62 -37.84
N PHE A 696 -2.99 32.59 -38.64
CA PHE A 696 -2.33 32.75 -39.92
C PHE A 696 -3.20 33.53 -40.91
N PHE A 697 -4.43 33.07 -41.15
CA PHE A 697 -5.30 33.71 -42.14
C PHE A 697 -5.85 35.05 -41.66
N GLY A 698 -6.08 35.23 -40.37
CA GLY A 698 -6.45 36.52 -39.79
C GLY A 698 -5.38 37.59 -40.04
N ALA A 699 -4.10 37.25 -39.81
CA ALA A 699 -2.99 38.14 -40.16
C ALA A 699 -2.87 38.33 -41.67
N TYR A 700 -2.98 37.26 -42.46
CA TYR A 700 -2.91 37.32 -43.92
C TYR A 700 -3.95 38.27 -44.52
N PHE A 701 -5.22 38.15 -44.12
CA PHE A 701 -6.29 39.03 -44.60
C PHE A 701 -6.13 40.47 -44.10
N LEU A 702 -5.56 40.69 -42.91
CA LEU A 702 -5.24 42.04 -42.43
C LEU A 702 -4.20 42.73 -43.35
N PHE A 703 -3.20 41.98 -43.79
CA PHE A 703 -2.12 42.48 -44.66
C PHE A 703 -2.46 42.49 -46.15
N GLU A 704 -3.67 42.06 -46.55
CA GLU A 704 -4.14 42.18 -47.94
C GLU A 704 -4.29 43.65 -48.35
N ASN A 705 -4.64 44.53 -47.41
CA ASN A 705 -4.54 45.97 -47.59
C ASN A 705 -3.08 46.41 -47.38
N THR A 706 -2.45 46.93 -48.44
CA THR A 706 -1.02 47.31 -48.48
C THR A 706 -0.61 48.39 -47.48
N ILE A 707 -1.56 49.05 -46.82
CA ILE A 707 -1.35 50.15 -45.88
C ILE A 707 -2.07 49.84 -44.56
N VAL A 708 -1.40 49.09 -43.68
CA VAL A 708 -1.91 48.79 -42.32
C VAL A 708 -1.52 49.89 -41.33
N THR A 709 -0.43 50.62 -41.61
CA THR A 709 0.08 51.65 -40.71
C THR A 709 -0.66 52.98 -40.90
N SER A 710 -0.96 53.69 -39.81
CA SER A 710 -1.70 54.97 -39.85
C SER A 710 -0.99 56.08 -40.63
N ASN A 711 0.32 55.94 -40.83
CA ASN A 711 1.23 56.83 -41.54
C ASN A 711 1.47 56.42 -43.00
N GLY A 712 0.72 55.44 -43.54
CA GLY A 712 0.76 55.16 -44.98
C GLY A 712 1.93 54.27 -45.43
N GLN A 713 2.79 53.83 -44.51
CA GLN A 713 3.97 53.04 -44.83
C GLN A 713 3.57 51.60 -45.13
N VAL A 714 4.13 51.06 -46.22
CA VAL A 714 4.04 49.63 -46.52
C VAL A 714 4.61 48.89 -45.32
N SER A 715 3.87 47.92 -44.80
CA SER A 715 4.31 47.06 -43.70
C SER A 715 5.34 46.04 -44.21
N VAL A 716 6.46 46.52 -44.76
CA VAL A 716 7.67 45.74 -45.00
C VAL A 716 8.64 46.14 -43.88
N GLY A 717 9.08 45.13 -43.13
CA GLY A 717 10.00 45.31 -42.02
C GLY A 717 11.27 46.05 -42.42
N PHE A 718 11.77 46.84 -41.46
CA PHE A 718 13.15 47.27 -41.29
C PHE A 718 14.11 46.95 -42.44
N ASP A 719 14.32 47.95 -43.30
CA ASP A 719 15.62 48.20 -43.89
C ASP A 719 15.73 49.71 -44.16
N GLN A 720 16.29 50.44 -43.19
CA GLN A 720 17.11 51.65 -43.38
C GLN A 720 17.52 52.24 -42.02
N SER A 721 18.64 51.76 -41.48
CA SER A 721 19.79 52.56 -41.05
C SER A 721 20.89 51.67 -40.49
#